data_AF-A0A226EVB7-F1
#
_entry.id   AF-A0A226EVB7-F1
#
_cell.length_a   1.000
_cell.length_b   1.000
_cell.length_c   1.000
_cell.angle_alpha   90.00
_cell.angle_beta   90.00
_cell.angle_gamma   90.00
#
_symmetry.space_group_name_H-M   'P 1'
#
loop_
_entity.id
_entity.type
_entity.pdbx_description
1 polymer ?
#
loop_
_entity_poly.entity_id
_entity_poly.type
_entity_poly.pdbx_seq_one_letter_code
_entity_poly.pdbx_strand_id
1 'polypeptide(L)'
;MGKFNYILNPLSHASYIPEITYITKLSTISYAIPMKEDSNKKNHFYIISKKLDWCFYWASFSITLFYTANFCYWWIHTPRHNLEIWQTIMSIYYLVSYLIIFGLQVTLFQRRYEFQFLLETSLWMEETCIKRGASNYVQPKMLGSMLIAKFSLSTVIILMSLFGYFRPCAPPSVVSSFVFQCKHGWADNTASFMVRLFNAFCYAWVWHVLAAVVVATMAEIIIYQVVMIELWINGNEMQIRKSARAVKDYRVAQVAQNLTNHVLSKPCLQLTLGLTIIAEISALYVMIISSNHLTVDAAMFFVLMGVDYFIVIHVVLRALSKSYVTSMGKNSFFFPFPLLSVQFLDAYSSVYDTQFFETPPIAWDTKKKKFTINPFWNCKLYWFNVLVVQGGMANIVTWIFILRQFLYRNNDSWTGIFIPIIFFMFTSQYCFTFFLTYYVGGATGLVESLVKLEERVLNYSTQNVLMTLSRYDRVIRLMRYQFWSMPLFSILSAFSGIFIPVCPYGFLVEEIIRGSFFPQNQFIVWTLRVISHILFGIMVLKTCQMLAIFITFTATIAFTFVRIVTLMASLPTKTRTQFNIIVRTYRELEVVQKIGRDFVMVWISLLLTTTFVVIVGFNYVTIKLWGKMPQMVWIMAPYLCGLMFCLAYFLLPAFIKIHALSEVSLMRTRMCRFTRDKSVGKKIVESMRVLGMDCGLPGYRLFRIEKPFVKSFYARVLDNTWNLMVTFPDP
;
A
#
# COMPACT_ATOMS: atom_id res chain seq x y z
N MET A 1 48.82 -3.59 -33.41
CA MET A 1 48.15 -2.69 -32.42
C MET A 1 46.85 -3.27 -31.83
N GLY A 2 45.96 -3.93 -32.59
CA GLY A 2 44.67 -4.41 -32.05
C GLY A 2 44.72 -5.38 -30.85
N LYS A 3 45.67 -6.33 -30.81
CA LYS A 3 45.81 -7.27 -29.67
C LYS A 3 46.31 -6.61 -28.37
N PHE A 4 47.04 -5.51 -28.45
CA PHE A 4 47.59 -4.83 -27.27
C PHE A 4 46.51 -4.01 -26.54
N ASN A 5 45.58 -3.39 -27.30
CA ASN A 5 44.42 -2.70 -26.72
C ASN A 5 43.45 -3.66 -26.01
N TYR A 6 43.37 -4.92 -26.44
CA TYR A 6 42.54 -5.94 -25.79
C TYR A 6 43.05 -6.28 -24.38
N ILE A 7 44.38 -6.30 -24.19
CA ILE A 7 45.00 -6.56 -22.89
C ILE A 7 44.87 -5.35 -21.96
N LEU A 8 45.02 -4.14 -22.51
CA LEU A 8 44.93 -2.89 -21.73
C LEU A 8 43.52 -2.54 -21.27
N ASN A 9 42.48 -2.97 -21.99
CA ASN A 9 41.09 -2.68 -21.61
C ASN A 9 40.15 -3.85 -21.94
N PRO A 10 40.18 -4.94 -21.15
CA PRO A 10 39.35 -6.14 -21.41
C PRO A 10 37.85 -5.84 -21.38
N LEU A 11 37.44 -4.71 -20.79
CA LEU A 11 36.04 -4.25 -20.74
C LEU A 11 35.57 -3.60 -22.05
N SER A 12 36.47 -3.27 -22.99
CA SER A 12 36.07 -2.55 -24.21
C SER A 12 35.17 -3.36 -25.14
N HIS A 13 35.27 -4.69 -25.07
CA HIS A 13 34.47 -5.67 -25.81
C HIS A 13 33.50 -6.45 -24.92
N ALA A 14 33.36 -6.07 -23.65
CA ALA A 14 32.40 -6.72 -22.76
C ALA A 14 30.96 -6.40 -23.20
N SER A 15 30.06 -7.34 -22.95
CA SER A 15 28.61 -7.23 -23.15
C SER A 15 27.90 -7.79 -21.91
N TYR A 16 26.71 -7.30 -21.63
CA TYR A 16 25.85 -7.81 -20.56
C TYR A 16 25.09 -9.09 -20.96
N ILE A 17 24.94 -9.38 -22.26
CA ILE A 17 24.21 -10.54 -22.78
C ILE A 17 24.64 -11.86 -22.10
N PRO A 18 25.94 -12.22 -22.01
CA PRO A 18 26.33 -13.51 -21.42
C PRO A 18 25.93 -13.64 -19.95
N GLU A 19 26.07 -12.57 -19.17
CA GLU A 19 25.72 -12.59 -17.74
C GLU A 19 24.21 -12.61 -17.53
N ILE A 20 23.44 -11.82 -18.28
CA ILE A 20 21.98 -11.84 -18.19
C ILE A 20 21.38 -13.16 -18.69
N THR A 21 21.86 -13.71 -19.81
CA THR A 21 21.42 -15.03 -20.28
C THR A 21 21.71 -16.10 -19.23
N TYR A 22 22.89 -16.04 -18.57
CA TYR A 22 23.22 -16.97 -17.49
C TYR A 22 22.29 -16.82 -16.28
N ILE A 23 22.07 -15.60 -15.81
CA ILE A 23 21.18 -15.31 -14.66
C ILE A 23 19.74 -15.76 -14.98
N THR A 24 19.25 -15.47 -16.18
CA THR A 24 17.90 -15.85 -16.63
C THR A 24 17.77 -17.36 -16.71
N LYS A 25 18.77 -18.05 -17.25
CA LYS A 25 18.81 -19.51 -17.29
C LYS A 25 18.80 -20.12 -15.88
N LEU A 26 19.63 -19.60 -14.98
CA LEU A 26 19.69 -20.09 -13.61
C LEU A 26 18.39 -19.84 -12.86
N SER A 27 17.75 -18.69 -13.06
CA SER A 27 16.46 -18.36 -12.45
C SER A 27 15.31 -19.22 -12.98
N THR A 28 15.30 -19.51 -14.29
CA THR A 28 14.23 -20.31 -14.94
C THR A 28 14.31 -21.82 -14.65
N ILE A 29 15.48 -22.36 -14.26
CA ILE A 29 15.62 -23.78 -13.86
C ILE A 29 14.68 -24.15 -12.70
N SER A 30 14.44 -23.22 -11.77
CA SER A 30 13.53 -23.40 -10.63
C SER A 30 12.04 -23.48 -11.01
N TYR A 31 11.70 -23.17 -12.26
CA TYR A 31 10.34 -22.90 -12.72
C TYR A 31 9.59 -21.88 -11.83
N ALA A 32 10.31 -21.00 -11.13
CA ALA A 32 9.69 -19.92 -10.36
C ALA A 32 8.96 -18.90 -11.25
N ILE A 33 9.47 -18.74 -12.48
CA ILE A 33 8.96 -17.85 -13.51
C ILE A 33 8.59 -18.71 -14.72
N PRO A 34 7.41 -18.50 -15.35
CA PRO A 34 6.90 -19.36 -16.43
C PRO A 34 7.58 -19.08 -17.79
N MET A 35 8.92 -19.10 -17.83
CA MET A 35 9.73 -18.86 -19.04
C MET A 35 10.82 -19.93 -19.17
N LYS A 36 11.25 -20.21 -20.40
CA LYS A 36 12.31 -21.17 -20.72
C LYS A 36 13.17 -20.67 -21.89
N GLU A 37 14.47 -20.98 -21.87
CA GLU A 37 15.37 -20.71 -22.99
C GLU A 37 15.02 -21.63 -24.19
N ASP A 38 14.99 -21.07 -25.40
CA ASP A 38 14.83 -21.84 -26.64
C ASP A 38 16.13 -22.61 -26.94
N SER A 39 16.05 -23.94 -26.93
CA SER A 39 17.20 -24.80 -27.23
C SER A 39 17.74 -24.60 -28.65
N ASN A 40 16.90 -24.12 -29.58
CA ASN A 40 17.25 -23.94 -30.99
C ASN A 40 17.80 -22.54 -31.29
N LYS A 41 17.51 -21.55 -30.44
CA LYS A 41 17.87 -20.16 -30.67
C LYS A 41 18.51 -19.58 -29.40
N LYS A 42 19.83 -19.38 -29.45
CA LYS A 42 20.58 -18.74 -28.37
C LYS A 42 19.96 -17.36 -28.05
N ASN A 43 19.83 -17.06 -26.75
CA ASN A 43 19.28 -15.79 -26.23
C ASN A 43 17.80 -15.53 -26.53
N HIS A 44 17.03 -16.54 -26.97
CA HIS A 44 15.58 -16.43 -27.07
C HIS A 44 14.91 -17.15 -25.90
N PHE A 45 13.91 -16.49 -25.32
CA PHE A 45 13.13 -17.03 -24.21
C PHE A 45 11.68 -17.13 -24.65
N TYR A 46 10.99 -18.21 -24.29
CA TYR A 46 9.56 -18.36 -24.58
C TYR A 46 8.80 -18.73 -23.31
N ILE A 47 7.53 -18.34 -23.28
CA ILE A 47 6.63 -18.78 -22.20
C ILE A 47 6.39 -20.27 -22.30
N ILE A 48 6.46 -20.95 -21.16
CA ILE A 48 6.21 -22.38 -21.07
C ILE A 48 4.89 -22.77 -21.77
N SER A 49 4.98 -23.69 -22.73
CA SER A 49 3.84 -24.12 -23.54
C SER A 49 3.53 -25.61 -23.37
N LYS A 50 4.53 -26.42 -23.00
CA LYS A 50 4.36 -27.86 -22.79
C LYS A 50 3.63 -28.12 -21.47
N LYS A 51 2.70 -29.09 -21.46
CA LYS A 51 1.97 -29.51 -20.25
C LYS A 51 2.90 -29.90 -19.10
N LEU A 52 4.02 -30.55 -19.42
CA LEU A 52 5.02 -30.96 -18.43
C LEU A 52 5.69 -29.76 -17.75
N ASP A 53 6.06 -28.72 -18.50
CA ASP A 53 6.66 -27.50 -17.95
C ASP A 53 5.67 -26.76 -17.03
N TRP A 54 4.38 -26.74 -17.42
CA TRP A 54 3.31 -26.22 -16.56
C TRP A 54 3.14 -27.01 -15.27
N CYS A 55 3.28 -28.34 -15.31
CA CYS A 55 3.26 -29.19 -14.12
C CYS A 55 4.38 -28.81 -13.15
N PHE A 56 5.62 -28.65 -13.65
CA PHE A 56 6.75 -28.22 -12.83
C PHE A 56 6.57 -26.81 -12.24
N TYR A 57 6.06 -25.88 -13.04
CA TYR A 57 5.71 -24.54 -12.54
C TYR A 57 4.69 -24.59 -11.40
N TRP A 58 3.58 -25.32 -11.58
CA TRP A 58 2.55 -25.44 -10.55
C TRP A 58 3.04 -26.19 -9.31
N ALA A 59 3.93 -27.17 -9.46
CA ALA A 59 4.58 -27.82 -8.33
C ALA A 59 5.45 -26.83 -7.54
N SER A 60 6.29 -26.05 -8.22
CA SER A 60 7.14 -25.00 -7.62
C SER A 60 6.31 -23.92 -6.91
N PHE A 61 5.25 -23.45 -7.57
CA PHE A 61 4.29 -22.49 -7.01
C PHE A 61 3.57 -23.04 -5.77
N SER A 62 3.09 -24.28 -5.83
CA SER A 62 2.36 -24.93 -4.73
C SER A 62 3.27 -25.16 -3.52
N ILE A 63 4.54 -25.54 -3.74
CA ILE A 63 5.53 -25.67 -2.67
C ILE A 63 5.74 -24.32 -1.98
N THR A 64 5.88 -23.23 -2.74
CA THR A 64 6.08 -21.89 -2.17
C THR A 64 4.86 -21.42 -1.36
N LEU A 65 3.66 -21.66 -1.90
CA LEU A 65 2.40 -21.38 -1.19
C LEU A 65 2.29 -22.21 0.10
N PHE A 66 2.61 -23.50 0.02
CA PHE A 66 2.59 -24.42 1.17
C PHE A 66 3.55 -23.94 2.26
N TYR A 67 4.80 -23.63 1.94
CA TYR A 67 5.76 -23.07 2.91
C TYR A 67 5.27 -21.77 3.54
N THR A 68 4.73 -20.87 2.73
CA THR A 68 4.19 -19.59 3.23
C THR A 68 3.01 -19.81 4.17
N ALA A 69 2.05 -20.66 3.79
CA ALA A 69 0.88 -20.98 4.62
C ALA A 69 1.26 -21.68 5.92
N ASN A 70 2.20 -22.62 5.86
CA ASN A 70 2.70 -23.33 7.03
C ASN A 70 3.44 -22.40 7.99
N PHE A 71 4.25 -21.48 7.46
CA PHE A 71 4.93 -20.51 8.30
C PHE A 71 3.93 -19.56 8.97
N CYS A 72 2.91 -19.10 8.26
CA CYS A 72 1.81 -18.33 8.85
C CYS A 72 1.11 -19.11 9.96
N TYR A 73 0.78 -20.38 9.71
CA TYR A 73 0.15 -21.26 10.69
C TYR A 73 1.03 -21.43 11.94
N TRP A 74 2.30 -21.79 11.75
CA TRP A 74 3.28 -21.92 12.83
C TRP A 74 3.40 -20.62 13.63
N TRP A 75 3.55 -19.47 12.96
CA TRP A 75 3.67 -18.16 13.61
C TRP A 75 2.47 -17.77 14.48
N ILE A 76 1.28 -18.24 14.11
CA ILE A 76 0.02 -17.99 14.83
C ILE A 76 -0.10 -18.92 16.04
N HIS A 77 0.28 -20.19 15.89
CA HIS A 77 0.05 -21.21 16.92
C HIS A 77 1.22 -21.44 17.88
N THR A 78 2.44 -21.04 17.53
CA THR A 78 3.61 -21.25 18.39
C THR A 78 3.59 -20.29 19.60
N PRO A 79 3.60 -20.82 20.83
CA PRO A 79 3.66 -20.00 22.03
C PRO A 79 4.97 -19.19 22.08
N ARG A 80 4.84 -17.85 22.09
CA ARG A 80 5.98 -16.93 21.96
C ARG A 80 6.74 -16.67 23.25
N HIS A 81 6.17 -17.02 24.40
CA HIS A 81 6.82 -16.81 25.69
C HIS A 81 8.15 -17.58 25.83
N ASN A 82 8.40 -18.55 24.94
CA ASN A 82 9.63 -19.34 24.91
C ASN A 82 10.64 -18.88 23.85
N LEU A 83 10.33 -17.87 23.04
CA LEU A 83 11.24 -17.39 21.99
C LEU A 83 12.05 -16.19 22.47
N GLU A 84 13.35 -16.25 22.27
CA GLU A 84 14.21 -15.09 22.47
C GLU A 84 13.87 -13.98 21.46
N ILE A 85 14.22 -12.73 21.78
CA ILE A 85 13.87 -11.57 20.94
C ILE A 85 14.40 -11.74 19.51
N TRP A 86 15.63 -12.22 19.36
CA TRP A 86 16.24 -12.43 18.05
C TRP A 86 15.55 -13.53 17.24
N GLN A 87 15.09 -14.61 17.88
CA GLN A 87 14.32 -15.68 17.23
C GLN A 87 12.99 -15.15 16.72
N THR A 88 12.35 -14.29 17.50
CA THR A 88 11.11 -13.62 17.12
C THR A 88 11.34 -12.74 15.88
N ILE A 89 12.42 -11.94 15.87
CA ILE A 89 12.73 -11.05 14.74
C ILE A 89 13.13 -11.82 13.48
N MET A 90 13.93 -12.87 13.62
CA MET A 90 14.28 -13.79 12.54
C MET A 90 13.03 -14.46 11.94
N SER A 91 12.09 -14.86 12.79
CA SER A 91 10.82 -15.45 12.35
C SER A 91 9.94 -14.44 11.62
N ILE A 92 9.83 -13.20 12.11
CA ILE A 92 9.12 -12.11 11.42
C ILE A 92 9.76 -11.85 10.05
N TYR A 93 11.09 -11.79 10.00
CA TYR A 93 11.83 -11.59 8.76
C TYR A 93 11.50 -12.66 7.72
N TYR A 94 11.53 -13.94 8.11
CA TYR A 94 11.17 -15.03 7.19
C TYR A 94 9.71 -14.94 6.76
N LEU A 95 8.77 -14.77 7.70
CA LEU A 95 7.34 -14.64 7.39
C LEU A 95 7.07 -13.55 6.35
N VAL A 96 7.61 -12.36 6.60
CA VAL A 96 7.42 -11.21 5.72
C VAL A 96 8.10 -11.44 4.38
N SER A 97 9.31 -12.02 4.36
CA SER A 97 10.02 -12.35 3.13
C SER A 97 9.25 -13.35 2.27
N TYR A 98 8.73 -14.44 2.86
CA TYR A 98 7.89 -15.43 2.16
C TYR A 98 6.65 -14.77 1.55
N LEU A 99 5.92 -13.97 2.33
CA LEU A 99 4.71 -13.29 1.84
C LEU A 99 5.01 -12.31 0.70
N ILE A 100 6.08 -11.51 0.81
CA ILE A 100 6.44 -10.54 -0.22
C ILE A 100 6.94 -11.24 -1.47
N ILE A 101 7.82 -12.23 -1.36
CA ILE A 101 8.37 -12.96 -2.51
C ILE A 101 7.28 -13.78 -3.21
N PHE A 102 6.37 -14.41 -2.47
CA PHE A 102 5.21 -15.07 -3.07
C PHE A 102 4.33 -14.07 -3.83
N GLY A 103 4.09 -12.88 -3.27
CA GLY A 103 3.40 -11.79 -3.95
C GLY A 103 4.11 -11.34 -5.24
N LEU A 104 5.45 -11.30 -5.22
CA LEU A 104 6.26 -11.03 -6.43
C LEU A 104 6.10 -12.14 -7.46
N GLN A 105 6.17 -13.41 -7.05
CA GLN A 105 5.99 -14.56 -7.94
C GLN A 105 4.63 -14.52 -8.65
N VAL A 106 3.55 -14.28 -7.89
CA VAL A 106 2.19 -14.12 -8.45
C VAL A 106 2.13 -12.95 -9.44
N THR A 107 2.80 -11.83 -9.12
CA THR A 107 2.84 -10.65 -10.00
C THR A 107 3.59 -10.93 -11.30
N LEU A 108 4.74 -11.61 -11.23
CA LEU A 108 5.52 -12.02 -12.41
C LEU A 108 4.74 -13.02 -13.27
N PHE A 109 4.02 -13.96 -12.65
CA PHE A 109 3.15 -14.89 -13.35
C PHE A 109 2.05 -14.18 -14.15
N GLN A 110 1.40 -13.19 -13.54
CA GLN A 110 0.37 -12.37 -14.18
C GLN A 110 0.95 -11.55 -15.34
N ARG A 111 2.22 -11.14 -15.25
CA ARG A 111 2.91 -10.27 -16.23
C ARG A 111 3.93 -11.00 -17.11
N ARG A 112 3.77 -12.31 -17.28
CA ARG A 112 4.77 -13.15 -17.96
C ARG A 112 5.00 -12.76 -19.42
N TYR A 113 3.96 -12.32 -20.14
CA TYR A 113 4.07 -11.89 -21.55
C TYR A 113 4.82 -10.58 -21.68
N GLU A 114 4.48 -9.63 -20.82
CA GLU A 114 5.13 -8.32 -20.75
C GLU A 114 6.59 -8.46 -20.32
N PHE A 115 6.87 -9.37 -19.39
CA PHE A 115 8.23 -9.65 -18.94
C PHE A 115 9.08 -10.31 -20.03
N GLN A 116 8.56 -11.34 -20.71
CA GLN A 116 9.25 -11.95 -21.86
C GLN A 116 9.55 -10.89 -22.93
N PHE A 117 8.55 -10.13 -23.33
CA PHE A 117 8.69 -9.11 -24.37
C PHE A 117 9.69 -8.02 -23.96
N LEU A 118 9.71 -7.64 -22.68
CA LEU A 118 10.66 -6.70 -22.13
C LEU A 118 12.09 -7.24 -22.23
N LEU A 119 12.34 -8.47 -21.78
CA LEU A 119 13.67 -9.10 -21.82
C LEU A 119 14.19 -9.26 -23.26
N GLU A 120 13.35 -9.76 -24.18
CA GLU A 120 13.69 -9.89 -25.60
C GLU A 120 14.02 -8.54 -26.24
N THR A 121 13.25 -7.51 -25.92
CA THR A 121 13.49 -6.15 -26.43
C THR A 121 14.84 -5.62 -25.95
N SER A 122 15.20 -5.85 -24.69
CA SER A 122 16.50 -5.43 -24.14
C SER A 122 17.68 -6.13 -24.80
N LEU A 123 17.58 -7.44 -24.99
CA LEU A 123 18.61 -8.23 -25.68
C LEU A 123 18.78 -7.75 -27.13
N TRP A 124 17.66 -7.54 -27.83
CA TRP A 124 17.67 -7.01 -29.19
C TRP A 124 18.26 -5.59 -29.27
N MET A 125 17.95 -4.73 -28.29
CA MET A 125 18.51 -3.38 -28.19
C MET A 125 20.04 -3.44 -28.04
N GLU A 126 20.55 -4.30 -27.15
CA GLU A 126 21.99 -4.48 -26.94
C GLU A 126 22.68 -5.00 -28.20
N GLU A 127 22.16 -6.08 -28.80
CA GLU A 127 22.72 -6.65 -30.03
C GLU A 127 22.76 -5.64 -31.16
N THR A 128 21.71 -4.82 -31.30
CA THR A 128 21.65 -3.78 -32.32
C THR A 128 22.65 -2.67 -32.05
N CYS A 129 22.83 -2.26 -30.79
CA CYS A 129 23.87 -1.30 -30.40
C CYS A 129 25.28 -1.85 -30.69
N ILE A 130 25.56 -3.12 -30.38
CA ILE A 130 26.83 -3.79 -30.68
C ILE A 130 27.06 -3.84 -32.20
N LYS A 131 26.05 -4.24 -33.00
CA LYS A 131 26.13 -4.25 -34.48
C LYS A 131 26.37 -2.86 -35.07
N ARG A 132 25.93 -1.81 -34.40
CA ARG A 132 26.19 -0.40 -34.76
C ARG A 132 27.57 0.11 -34.29
N GLY A 133 28.39 -0.74 -33.68
CA GLY A 133 29.75 -0.40 -33.24
C GLY A 133 29.84 0.18 -31.82
N ALA A 134 28.81 0.02 -30.99
CA ALA A 134 28.89 0.41 -29.58
C ALA A 134 29.97 -0.42 -28.86
N SER A 135 30.92 0.26 -28.23
CA SER A 135 32.01 -0.32 -27.42
C SER A 135 32.20 0.51 -26.16
N ASN A 136 32.90 -0.02 -25.14
CA ASN A 136 33.14 0.66 -23.86
C ASN A 136 31.89 1.14 -23.11
N TYR A 137 30.71 0.56 -23.35
CA TYR A 137 29.48 0.98 -22.69
C TYR A 137 29.19 0.23 -21.38
N VAL A 138 29.91 -0.86 -21.13
CA VAL A 138 29.75 -1.67 -19.92
C VAL A 138 30.29 -0.90 -18.71
N GLN A 139 29.38 -0.47 -17.85
CA GLN A 139 29.69 0.14 -16.56
C GLN A 139 30.12 -0.94 -15.56
N PRO A 140 31.33 -0.88 -14.97
CA PRO A 140 31.82 -1.89 -14.02
C PRO A 140 30.91 -2.09 -12.81
N LYS A 141 30.24 -1.01 -12.35
CA LYS A 141 29.31 -1.06 -11.20
C LYS A 141 28.09 -1.93 -11.49
N MET A 142 27.53 -1.85 -12.70
CA MET A 142 26.37 -2.65 -13.10
C MET A 142 26.75 -4.10 -13.37
N LEU A 143 27.91 -4.31 -14.02
CA LEU A 143 28.44 -5.65 -14.24
C LEU A 143 28.74 -6.35 -12.90
N GLY A 144 29.39 -5.65 -11.97
CA GLY A 144 29.66 -6.14 -10.62
C GLY A 144 28.38 -6.53 -9.89
N SER A 145 27.32 -5.72 -10.00
CA SER A 145 26.02 -6.06 -9.40
C SER A 145 25.40 -7.33 -9.99
N MET A 146 25.53 -7.57 -11.30
CA MET A 146 25.04 -8.81 -11.94
C MET A 146 25.87 -10.03 -11.52
N LEU A 147 27.20 -9.89 -11.43
CA LEU A 147 28.08 -10.96 -10.95
C LEU A 147 27.79 -11.34 -9.49
N ILE A 148 27.51 -10.34 -8.64
CA ILE A 148 27.11 -10.59 -7.25
C ILE A 148 25.75 -11.28 -7.21
N ALA A 149 24.76 -10.83 -7.99
CA ALA A 149 23.46 -11.51 -8.05
C ALA A 149 23.58 -12.98 -8.49
N LYS A 150 24.45 -13.28 -9.45
CA LYS A 150 24.80 -14.63 -9.89
C LYS A 150 25.43 -15.46 -8.76
N PHE A 151 26.40 -14.89 -8.05
CA PHE A 151 27.02 -15.55 -6.91
C PHE A 151 26.02 -15.81 -5.78
N SER A 152 25.24 -14.81 -5.39
CA SER A 152 24.26 -14.89 -4.31
C SER A 152 23.17 -15.92 -4.62
N LEU A 153 22.71 -16.03 -5.88
CA LEU A 153 21.74 -17.04 -6.28
C LEU A 153 22.21 -18.47 -5.97
N SER A 154 23.49 -18.79 -6.20
CA SER A 154 24.05 -20.10 -5.86
C SER A 154 24.35 -20.23 -4.36
N THR A 155 24.91 -19.18 -3.74
CA THR A 155 25.34 -19.22 -2.34
C THR A 155 24.15 -19.34 -1.37
N VAL A 156 23.03 -18.66 -1.64
CA VAL A 156 21.81 -18.75 -0.80
C VAL A 156 21.29 -20.20 -0.76
N ILE A 157 21.31 -20.92 -1.88
CA ILE A 157 20.86 -22.32 -1.95
C ILE A 157 21.72 -23.20 -1.04
N ILE A 158 23.04 -23.04 -1.13
CA ILE A 158 24.00 -23.82 -0.34
C ILE A 158 23.83 -23.51 1.14
N LEU A 159 23.82 -22.23 1.53
CA LEU A 159 23.68 -21.81 2.93
C LEU A 159 22.36 -22.30 3.53
N MET A 160 21.25 -22.20 2.79
CA MET A 160 19.95 -22.65 3.28
C MET A 160 19.82 -24.17 3.34
N SER A 161 20.46 -24.89 2.43
CA SER A 161 20.59 -26.35 2.52
C SER A 161 21.35 -26.76 3.79
N LEU A 162 22.50 -26.13 4.05
CA LEU A 162 23.28 -26.38 5.26
C LEU A 162 22.49 -26.02 6.53
N PHE A 163 21.77 -24.90 6.52
CA PHE A 163 20.89 -24.50 7.63
C PHE A 163 19.80 -25.55 7.88
N GLY A 164 19.10 -26.01 6.84
CA GLY A 164 18.07 -27.05 6.96
C GLY A 164 18.63 -28.40 7.42
N TYR A 165 19.88 -28.73 7.07
CA TYR A 165 20.55 -29.95 7.50
C TYR A 165 20.97 -29.90 8.98
N PHE A 166 21.65 -28.83 9.39
CA PHE A 166 22.20 -28.69 10.74
C PHE A 166 21.14 -28.25 11.77
N ARG A 167 20.11 -27.52 11.34
CA ARG A 167 19.04 -26.98 12.18
C ARG A 167 17.65 -27.36 11.63
N PRO A 168 17.31 -28.66 11.59
CA PRO A 168 16.05 -29.13 11.03
C PRO A 168 14.82 -28.65 11.81
N CYS A 169 15.00 -28.22 13.07
CA CYS A 169 13.95 -27.69 13.93
C CYS A 169 13.80 -26.16 13.88
N ALA A 170 14.75 -25.44 13.27
CA ALA A 170 14.64 -24.00 13.15
C ALA A 170 13.63 -23.62 12.05
N PRO A 171 12.78 -22.60 12.25
CA PRO A 171 11.95 -22.05 11.18
C PRO A 171 12.85 -21.56 10.04
N PRO A 172 12.44 -21.66 8.76
CA PRO A 172 11.11 -22.03 8.25
C PRO A 172 10.84 -23.52 8.01
N SER A 173 11.34 -24.42 8.86
CA SER A 173 11.22 -25.85 8.62
C SER A 173 9.77 -26.31 8.67
N VAL A 174 9.28 -26.78 7.53
CA VAL A 174 7.95 -27.39 7.44
C VAL A 174 7.98 -28.79 8.08
N VAL A 175 9.12 -29.48 7.98
CA VAL A 175 9.30 -30.80 8.56
C VAL A 175 9.16 -30.75 10.09
N SER A 176 9.64 -29.69 10.75
CA SER A 176 9.45 -29.49 12.19
C SER A 176 8.02 -29.08 12.58
N SER A 177 7.22 -28.57 11.64
CA SER A 177 5.84 -28.16 11.94
C SER A 177 4.85 -29.32 11.85
N PHE A 178 5.11 -30.31 10.99
CA PHE A 178 4.17 -31.42 10.72
C PHE A 178 4.65 -32.79 11.15
N VAL A 179 5.96 -33.04 11.07
CA VAL A 179 6.50 -34.40 11.21
C VAL A 179 7.15 -34.60 12.58
N PHE A 180 7.77 -33.57 13.16
CA PHE A 180 8.50 -33.67 14.41
C PHE A 180 8.01 -32.71 15.47
N GLN A 181 7.86 -33.21 16.70
CA GLN A 181 7.79 -32.34 17.88
C GLN A 181 9.23 -32.04 18.33
N CYS A 182 9.75 -30.87 17.97
CA CYS A 182 11.05 -30.40 18.43
C CYS A 182 10.94 -30.07 19.93
N LYS A 183 11.47 -30.97 20.78
CA LYS A 183 11.31 -30.88 22.25
C LYS A 183 12.17 -29.77 22.84
N HIS A 184 13.34 -29.52 22.25
CA HIS A 184 14.32 -28.55 22.75
C HIS A 184 14.38 -27.27 21.91
N GLY A 185 13.25 -26.89 21.30
CA GLY A 185 13.17 -25.69 20.46
C GLY A 185 14.04 -25.79 19.20
N TRP A 186 14.60 -24.65 18.76
CA TRP A 186 15.32 -24.55 17.49
C TRP A 186 16.67 -25.26 17.48
N ALA A 187 17.23 -25.50 18.68
CA ALA A 187 18.53 -26.15 18.83
C ALA A 187 18.46 -27.68 18.74
N ASP A 188 17.25 -28.24 18.65
CA ASP A 188 17.02 -29.68 18.67
C ASP A 188 17.57 -30.35 17.39
N ASN A 189 18.45 -31.32 17.62
CA ASN A 189 19.19 -32.03 16.59
C ASN A 189 18.82 -33.52 16.52
N THR A 190 17.74 -33.93 17.19
CA THR A 190 17.34 -35.34 17.33
C THR A 190 16.80 -35.98 16.03
N ALA A 191 16.58 -35.21 14.97
CA ALA A 191 16.12 -35.73 13.69
C ALA A 191 17.14 -36.70 13.06
N SER A 192 16.63 -37.80 12.48
CA SER A 192 17.48 -38.79 11.80
C SER A 192 18.21 -38.19 10.59
N PHE A 193 19.32 -38.81 10.19
CA PHE A 193 20.12 -38.36 9.06
C PHE A 193 19.30 -38.18 7.77
N MET A 194 18.45 -39.16 7.43
CA MET A 194 17.62 -39.10 6.21
C MET A 194 16.62 -37.95 6.23
N VAL A 195 16.05 -37.66 7.41
CA VAL A 195 15.12 -36.54 7.58
C VAL A 195 15.84 -35.20 7.41
N ARG A 196 17.03 -35.06 8.01
CA ARG A 196 17.87 -33.86 7.87
C ARG A 196 18.25 -33.62 6.42
N LEU A 197 18.64 -34.68 5.71
CA LEU A 197 18.98 -34.61 4.30
C LEU A 197 17.76 -34.21 3.44
N PHE A 198 16.59 -34.81 3.69
CA PHE A 198 15.35 -34.43 3.01
C PHE A 198 14.98 -32.96 3.27
N ASN A 199 15.05 -32.51 4.53
CA ASN A 199 14.79 -31.12 4.90
C ASN A 199 15.76 -30.17 4.20
N ALA A 200 17.05 -30.51 4.14
CA ALA A 200 18.06 -29.73 3.43
C ALA A 200 17.73 -29.57 1.94
N PHE A 201 17.29 -30.64 1.26
CA PHE A 201 16.84 -30.58 -0.13
C PHE A 201 15.60 -29.71 -0.32
N CYS A 202 14.61 -29.83 0.58
CA CYS A 202 13.43 -28.97 0.51
C CYS A 202 13.79 -27.49 0.71
N TYR A 203 14.70 -27.19 1.65
CA TYR A 203 15.22 -25.83 1.84
C TYR A 203 15.94 -25.31 0.61
N ALA A 204 16.87 -26.11 0.06
CA ALA A 204 17.61 -25.76 -1.14
C ALA A 204 16.65 -25.41 -2.29
N TRP A 205 15.62 -26.23 -2.50
CA TRP A 205 14.63 -26.01 -3.55
C TRP A 205 13.78 -24.75 -3.32
N VAL A 206 13.18 -24.60 -2.13
CA VAL A 206 12.34 -23.43 -1.80
C VAL A 206 13.14 -22.14 -1.92
N TRP A 207 14.35 -22.10 -1.36
CA TRP A 207 15.19 -20.91 -1.43
C TRP A 207 15.75 -20.66 -2.82
N HIS A 208 15.95 -21.68 -3.65
CA HIS A 208 16.25 -21.48 -5.07
C HIS A 208 15.11 -20.76 -5.79
N VAL A 209 13.85 -21.19 -5.57
CA VAL A 209 12.66 -20.55 -6.14
C VAL A 209 12.53 -19.11 -5.68
N LEU A 210 12.66 -18.86 -4.37
CA LEU A 210 12.59 -17.50 -3.82
C LEU A 210 13.69 -16.58 -4.35
N ALA A 211 14.94 -17.05 -4.33
CA ALA A 211 16.07 -16.29 -4.82
C ALA A 211 15.95 -16.00 -6.32
N ALA A 212 15.47 -16.96 -7.12
CA ALA A 212 15.21 -16.77 -8.55
C ALA A 212 14.20 -15.64 -8.82
N VAL A 213 13.10 -15.56 -8.05
CA VAL A 213 12.11 -14.46 -8.18
C VAL A 213 12.74 -13.10 -7.87
N VAL A 214 13.52 -13.02 -6.79
CA VAL A 214 14.17 -11.77 -6.38
C VAL A 214 15.24 -11.34 -7.39
N VAL A 215 16.12 -12.27 -7.78
CA VAL A 215 17.22 -12.01 -8.72
C VAL A 215 16.68 -11.63 -10.10
N ALA A 216 15.68 -12.33 -10.64
CA ALA A 216 15.08 -11.95 -11.92
C ALA A 216 14.45 -10.55 -11.84
N THR A 217 13.75 -10.23 -10.74
CA THR A 217 13.16 -8.90 -10.57
C THR A 217 14.24 -7.82 -10.51
N MET A 218 15.32 -8.03 -9.76
CA MET A 218 16.40 -7.05 -9.62
C MET A 218 17.29 -6.94 -10.86
N ALA A 219 17.85 -8.06 -11.32
CA ALA A 219 18.81 -8.07 -12.41
C ALA A 219 18.14 -7.85 -13.77
N GLU A 220 17.06 -8.58 -14.08
CA GLU A 220 16.48 -8.62 -15.43
C GLU A 220 15.45 -7.50 -15.65
N ILE A 221 14.58 -7.22 -14.68
CA ILE A 221 13.50 -6.21 -14.82
C ILE A 221 13.99 -4.81 -14.44
N ILE A 222 14.88 -4.68 -13.45
CA ILE A 222 15.32 -3.38 -12.97
C ILE A 222 16.65 -2.96 -13.60
N ILE A 223 17.75 -3.65 -13.29
CA ILE A 223 19.09 -3.21 -13.67
C ILE A 223 19.24 -3.25 -15.19
N TYR A 224 18.96 -4.40 -15.81
CA TYR A 224 19.22 -4.59 -17.23
C TYR A 224 18.42 -3.60 -18.09
N GLN A 225 17.15 -3.37 -17.74
CA GLN A 225 16.29 -2.43 -18.46
C GLN A 225 16.81 -1.00 -18.42
N VAL A 226 17.21 -0.53 -17.24
CA VAL A 226 17.77 0.81 -17.07
C VAL A 226 19.01 0.99 -17.93
N VAL A 227 19.93 0.01 -17.89
CA VAL A 227 21.19 0.08 -18.64
C VAL A 227 20.94 0.02 -20.15
N MET A 228 20.01 -0.80 -20.62
CA MET A 228 19.71 -0.91 -22.06
C MET A 228 19.03 0.34 -22.61
N ILE A 229 18.11 0.95 -21.84
CA ILE A 229 17.49 2.21 -22.24
C ILE A 229 18.53 3.35 -22.29
N GLU A 230 19.43 3.42 -21.30
CA GLU A 230 20.52 4.40 -21.28
C GLU A 230 21.48 4.20 -22.47
N LEU A 231 21.90 2.95 -22.72
CA LEU A 231 22.74 2.59 -23.85
C LEU A 231 22.12 3.00 -25.19
N TRP A 232 20.83 2.71 -25.37
CA TRP A 232 20.12 3.03 -26.59
C TRP A 232 19.98 4.53 -26.82
N ILE A 233 19.67 5.30 -25.77
CA ILE A 233 19.58 6.77 -25.88
C ILE A 233 20.96 7.34 -26.25
N ASN A 234 22.03 6.93 -25.56
CA ASN A 234 23.38 7.42 -25.79
C ASN A 234 23.90 7.05 -27.20
N GLY A 235 23.61 5.82 -27.65
CA GLY A 235 23.98 5.38 -29.00
C GLY A 235 23.27 6.17 -30.11
N ASN A 236 22.03 6.58 -29.87
CA ASN A 236 21.24 7.31 -30.86
C ASN A 236 21.47 8.83 -30.82
N GLU A 237 21.87 9.43 -29.70
CA GLU A 237 22.14 10.87 -29.63
C GLU A 237 23.20 11.32 -30.65
N MET A 238 24.22 10.49 -30.88
CA MET A 238 25.24 10.73 -31.91
C MET A 238 24.66 10.68 -33.34
N GLN A 239 23.58 9.93 -33.56
CA GLN A 239 22.92 9.79 -34.86
C GLN A 239 21.83 10.85 -35.09
N ILE A 240 21.16 11.33 -34.03
CA ILE A 240 20.14 12.39 -34.09
C ILE A 240 20.72 13.67 -34.69
N ARG A 241 21.97 14.00 -34.39
CA ARG A 241 22.66 15.14 -35.00
C ARG A 241 22.82 15.03 -36.51
N LYS A 242 22.68 13.82 -37.07
CA LYS A 242 22.94 13.53 -38.49
C LYS A 242 21.67 13.17 -39.29
N SER A 243 20.59 12.71 -38.66
CA SER A 243 19.40 12.25 -39.40
C SER A 243 18.09 12.32 -38.62
N ALA A 244 17.01 12.73 -39.29
CA ALA A 244 15.64 12.68 -38.78
C ALA A 244 15.14 11.24 -38.48
N ARG A 245 15.75 10.20 -39.08
CA ARG A 245 15.41 8.79 -38.77
C ARG A 245 15.62 8.44 -37.30
N ALA A 246 16.51 9.13 -36.62
CA ALA A 246 16.82 8.87 -35.21
C ALA A 246 15.66 9.23 -34.24
N VAL A 247 14.64 9.98 -34.70
CA VAL A 247 13.39 10.18 -33.94
C VAL A 247 12.63 8.86 -33.76
N LYS A 248 12.69 7.95 -34.74
CA LYS A 248 12.05 6.63 -34.64
C LYS A 248 12.74 5.78 -33.55
N ASP A 249 14.06 5.85 -33.47
CA ASP A 249 14.83 5.11 -32.46
C ASP A 249 14.57 5.64 -31.04
N TYR A 250 14.33 6.95 -30.87
CA TYR A 250 13.91 7.49 -29.58
C TYR A 250 12.54 6.96 -29.13
N ARG A 251 11.60 6.73 -30.07
CA ARG A 251 10.31 6.11 -29.74
C ARG A 251 10.46 4.70 -29.21
N VAL A 252 11.45 3.93 -29.69
CA VAL A 252 11.74 2.58 -29.18
C VAL A 252 12.14 2.64 -27.71
N ALA A 253 13.09 3.52 -27.33
CA ALA A 253 13.45 3.71 -25.92
C ALA A 253 12.26 4.15 -25.06
N GLN A 254 11.40 5.02 -25.59
CA GLN A 254 10.19 5.44 -24.88
C GLN A 254 9.20 4.28 -24.65
N VAL A 255 9.00 3.43 -25.66
CA VAL A 255 8.16 2.23 -25.54
C VAL A 255 8.77 1.24 -24.54
N ALA A 256 10.08 1.00 -24.60
CA ALA A 256 10.79 0.14 -23.64
C ALA A 256 10.70 0.69 -22.21
N GLN A 257 10.84 2.00 -22.01
CA GLN A 257 10.66 2.65 -20.70
C GLN A 257 9.23 2.53 -20.21
N ASN A 258 8.24 2.73 -21.08
CA ASN A 258 6.82 2.58 -20.73
C ASN A 258 6.50 1.13 -20.36
N LEU A 259 7.05 0.16 -21.08
CA LEU A 259 6.91 -1.26 -20.80
C LEU A 259 7.59 -1.62 -19.47
N THR A 260 8.81 -1.16 -19.23
CA THR A 260 9.52 -1.33 -17.95
C THR A 260 8.69 -0.77 -16.80
N ASN A 261 8.17 0.45 -16.94
CA ASN A 261 7.30 1.08 -15.95
C ASN A 261 5.97 0.32 -15.77
N HIS A 262 5.46 -0.32 -16.82
CA HIS A 262 4.27 -1.15 -16.77
C HIS A 262 4.53 -2.46 -16.02
N VAL A 263 5.64 -3.15 -16.31
CA VAL A 263 6.06 -4.37 -15.61
C VAL A 263 6.43 -4.11 -14.16
N LEU A 264 7.09 -2.98 -13.86
CA LEU A 264 7.40 -2.52 -12.49
C LEU A 264 6.22 -1.81 -11.81
N SER A 265 5.09 -1.63 -12.50
CA SER A 265 3.94 -0.96 -11.89
C SER A 265 3.44 -1.77 -10.68
N LYS A 266 2.64 -1.13 -9.83
CA LYS A 266 2.15 -1.75 -8.59
C LYS A 266 1.52 -3.13 -8.86
N PRO A 267 1.75 -4.14 -8.00
CA PRO A 267 2.49 -4.05 -6.74
C PRO A 267 4.00 -4.33 -6.84
N CYS A 268 4.53 -4.74 -8.01
CA CYS A 268 5.91 -5.27 -8.18
C CYS A 268 6.99 -4.39 -7.51
N LEU A 269 7.18 -3.15 -7.96
CA LEU A 269 8.19 -2.25 -7.38
C LEU A 269 8.00 -2.00 -5.88
N GLN A 270 6.76 -1.97 -5.38
CA GLN A 270 6.48 -1.74 -3.95
C GLN A 270 6.85 -2.95 -3.11
N LEU A 271 6.56 -4.15 -3.60
CA LEU A 271 6.95 -5.41 -2.97
C LEU A 271 8.47 -5.54 -2.94
N THR A 272 9.14 -5.28 -4.07
CA THR A 272 10.60 -5.28 -4.17
C THR A 272 11.25 -4.30 -3.19
N LEU A 273 10.78 -3.05 -3.15
CA LEU A 273 11.28 -2.04 -2.21
C LEU A 273 11.02 -2.42 -0.75
N GLY A 274 9.82 -2.93 -0.45
CA GLY A 274 9.46 -3.39 0.89
C GLY A 274 10.36 -4.54 1.36
N LEU A 275 10.60 -5.52 0.49
CA LEU A 275 11.50 -6.64 0.76
C LEU A 275 12.91 -6.13 1.08
N THR A 276 13.46 -5.26 0.22
CA THR A 276 14.81 -4.72 0.40
C THR A 276 14.98 -3.98 1.71
N ILE A 277 14.03 -3.11 2.07
CA ILE A 277 14.11 -2.32 3.31
C ILE A 277 14.00 -3.23 4.53
N ILE A 278 13.02 -4.13 4.55
CA ILE A 278 12.80 -5.02 5.70
C ILE A 278 13.99 -5.97 5.86
N ALA A 279 14.49 -6.51 4.76
CA ALA A 279 15.61 -7.44 4.81
C ALA A 279 16.90 -6.78 5.27
N GLU A 280 17.22 -5.58 4.80
CA GLU A 280 18.40 -4.83 5.25
C GLU A 280 18.31 -4.52 6.75
N ILE A 281 17.17 -3.96 7.20
CA ILE A 281 16.96 -3.60 8.60
C ILE A 281 17.04 -4.85 9.49
N SER A 282 16.36 -5.93 9.12
CA SER A 282 16.36 -7.17 9.88
C SER A 282 17.74 -7.82 9.90
N ALA A 283 18.46 -7.86 8.78
CA ALA A 283 19.81 -8.44 8.72
C ALA A 283 20.78 -7.66 9.61
N LEU A 284 20.83 -6.33 9.50
CA LEU A 284 21.68 -5.50 10.35
C LEU A 284 21.32 -5.61 11.82
N TYR A 285 20.02 -5.59 12.15
CA TYR A 285 19.55 -5.74 13.53
C TYR A 285 20.02 -7.07 14.13
N VAL A 286 19.79 -8.18 13.42
CA VAL A 286 20.15 -9.53 13.87
C VAL A 286 21.67 -9.64 14.05
N MET A 287 22.44 -9.12 13.10
CA MET A 287 23.91 -9.11 13.17
C MET A 287 24.46 -8.28 14.33
N ILE A 288 23.88 -7.11 14.62
CA ILE A 288 24.38 -6.22 15.68
C ILE A 288 24.01 -6.74 17.07
N ILE A 289 22.74 -7.10 17.27
CA ILE A 289 22.20 -7.38 18.61
C ILE A 289 22.39 -8.84 19.00
N SER A 290 22.45 -9.75 18.02
CA SER A 290 22.36 -11.19 18.27
C SER A 290 23.62 -11.95 17.86
N SER A 291 24.71 -11.26 17.54
CA SER A 291 25.98 -11.86 17.06
C SER A 291 26.49 -12.99 17.96
N ASN A 292 26.35 -12.84 19.28
CA ASN A 292 26.80 -13.83 20.26
C ASN A 292 25.91 -15.08 20.35
N HIS A 293 24.67 -15.01 19.86
CA HIS A 293 23.68 -16.09 19.92
C HIS A 293 23.44 -16.74 18.55
N LEU A 294 23.87 -16.09 17.47
CA LEU A 294 23.75 -16.60 16.12
C LEU A 294 24.69 -17.79 15.91
N THR A 295 24.11 -18.82 15.30
CA THR A 295 24.90 -19.92 14.78
C THR A 295 25.69 -19.44 13.56
N VAL A 296 26.84 -20.05 13.30
CA VAL A 296 27.76 -19.62 12.24
C VAL A 296 27.08 -19.60 10.86
N ASP A 297 26.24 -20.59 10.57
CA ASP A 297 25.41 -20.69 9.36
C ASP A 297 24.38 -19.56 9.24
N ALA A 298 23.67 -19.23 10.32
CA ALA A 298 22.72 -18.11 10.33
C ALA A 298 23.43 -16.76 10.20
N ALA A 299 24.58 -16.59 10.85
CA ALA A 299 25.41 -15.39 10.74
C ALA A 299 25.91 -15.20 9.30
N MET A 300 26.43 -16.25 8.65
CA MET A 300 26.85 -16.17 7.25
C MET A 300 25.70 -15.79 6.32
N PHE A 301 24.50 -16.34 6.55
CA PHE A 301 23.33 -15.97 5.79
C PHE A 301 22.97 -14.49 5.96
N PHE A 302 22.90 -13.96 7.18
CA PHE A 302 22.55 -12.55 7.39
C PHE A 302 23.64 -11.59 6.92
N VAL A 303 24.91 -11.97 6.96
CA VAL A 303 25.99 -11.20 6.32
C VAL A 303 25.77 -11.12 4.81
N LEU A 304 25.48 -12.26 4.16
CA LEU A 304 25.18 -12.30 2.73
C LEU A 304 23.98 -11.41 2.38
N MET A 305 22.88 -11.53 3.13
CA MET A 305 21.68 -10.72 2.89
C MET A 305 21.94 -9.22 3.10
N GLY A 306 22.71 -8.85 4.13
CA GLY A 306 23.09 -7.45 4.34
C GLY A 306 23.95 -6.89 3.21
N VAL A 307 24.92 -7.67 2.70
CA VAL A 307 25.73 -7.25 1.55
C VAL A 307 24.87 -7.12 0.29
N ASP A 308 24.00 -8.10 0.01
CA ASP A 308 23.12 -8.10 -1.16
C ASP A 308 22.18 -6.90 -1.16
N TYR A 309 21.48 -6.64 -0.05
CA TYR A 309 20.52 -5.54 0.02
C TYR A 309 21.18 -4.17 0.14
N PHE A 310 22.36 -4.06 0.75
CA PHE A 310 23.19 -2.86 0.65
C PHE A 310 23.50 -2.51 -0.81
N ILE A 311 23.90 -3.48 -1.63
CA ILE A 311 24.17 -3.28 -3.06
C ILE A 311 22.89 -2.91 -3.80
N VAL A 312 21.77 -3.56 -3.51
CA VAL A 312 20.47 -3.21 -4.10
C VAL A 312 20.12 -1.74 -3.79
N ILE A 313 20.25 -1.30 -2.54
CA ILE A 313 19.92 0.07 -2.14
C ILE A 313 20.85 1.08 -2.84
N HIS A 314 22.17 0.85 -2.82
CA HIS A 314 23.13 1.85 -3.28
C HIS A 314 23.35 1.86 -4.81
N VAL A 315 23.21 0.71 -5.47
CA VAL A 315 23.44 0.56 -6.91
C VAL A 315 22.11 0.51 -7.67
N VAL A 316 21.23 -0.41 -7.31
CA VAL A 316 20.02 -0.72 -8.09
C VAL A 316 18.97 0.39 -7.97
N LEU A 317 18.64 0.81 -6.75
CA LEU A 317 17.67 1.90 -6.55
C LEU A 317 18.20 3.24 -7.09
N ARG A 318 19.52 3.45 -7.01
CA ARG A 318 20.16 4.62 -7.61
C ARG A 318 20.09 4.58 -9.14
N ALA A 319 20.22 3.41 -9.77
CA ALA A 319 20.06 3.25 -11.21
C ALA A 319 18.63 3.63 -11.65
N LEU A 320 17.60 3.13 -10.95
CA LEU A 320 16.20 3.47 -11.21
C LEU A 320 15.93 4.98 -11.15
N SER A 321 16.57 5.69 -10.22
CA SER A 321 16.38 7.13 -10.07
C SER A 321 16.85 7.92 -11.29
N LYS A 322 17.87 7.42 -12.02
CA LYS A 322 18.43 8.11 -13.19
C LYS A 322 17.47 8.10 -14.37
N SER A 323 16.88 6.96 -14.73
CA SER A 323 15.97 6.84 -15.88
C SER A 323 14.72 7.73 -15.76
N TYR A 324 14.26 7.96 -14.53
CA TYR A 324 13.12 8.84 -14.29
C TYR A 324 13.44 10.32 -14.57
N VAL A 325 14.61 10.80 -14.14
CA VAL A 325 15.03 12.20 -14.36
C VAL A 325 15.23 12.49 -15.84
N THR A 326 15.78 11.54 -16.60
CA THR A 326 16.04 11.72 -18.04
C THR A 326 14.76 11.71 -18.88
N SER A 327 13.72 11.00 -18.45
CA SER A 327 12.44 10.91 -19.18
C SER A 327 11.47 12.05 -18.87
N MET A 328 11.39 12.49 -17.61
CA MET A 328 10.49 13.59 -17.19
C MET A 328 10.90 14.95 -17.78
N GLY A 329 12.15 15.12 -18.19
CA GLY A 329 12.63 16.38 -18.77
C GLY A 329 12.16 16.68 -20.20
N LYS A 330 11.57 15.71 -20.94
CA LYS A 330 11.42 15.89 -22.40
C LYS A 330 10.10 15.53 -23.07
N ASN A 331 9.14 14.80 -22.50
CA ASN A 331 7.92 14.47 -23.26
C ASN A 331 6.71 14.12 -22.38
N SER A 332 5.68 14.96 -22.37
CA SER A 332 4.33 14.55 -21.95
C SER A 332 3.33 14.84 -23.06
N PHE A 333 3.00 13.79 -23.82
CA PHE A 333 1.97 13.79 -24.86
C PHE A 333 0.55 13.77 -24.25
N PHE A 334 -0.39 14.27 -25.06
CA PHE A 334 -1.80 14.51 -24.77
C PHE A 334 -2.56 13.27 -24.26
N PHE A 335 -2.91 13.28 -22.98
CA PHE A 335 -4.03 12.50 -22.47
C PHE A 335 -5.03 13.47 -21.83
N PRO A 336 -6.35 13.30 -22.03
CA PRO A 336 -7.34 14.09 -21.32
C PRO A 336 -7.11 13.92 -19.81
N PHE A 337 -6.95 15.03 -19.09
CA PHE A 337 -6.74 14.99 -17.65
C PHE A 337 -8.05 14.56 -16.99
N PRO A 338 -8.10 13.37 -16.35
CA PRO A 338 -9.33 12.92 -15.71
C PRO A 338 -9.70 13.86 -14.54
N LEU A 339 -11.00 14.03 -14.32
CA LEU A 339 -11.54 14.75 -13.17
C LEU A 339 -11.23 13.94 -11.90
N LEU A 340 -10.54 14.57 -10.96
CA LEU A 340 -10.02 13.89 -9.78
C LEU A 340 -11.18 13.42 -8.89
N SER A 341 -12.20 14.27 -8.78
CA SER A 341 -13.46 13.98 -8.11
C SER A 341 -14.11 12.70 -8.63
N VAL A 342 -14.26 12.60 -9.95
CA VAL A 342 -14.86 11.43 -10.62
C VAL A 342 -14.02 10.17 -10.38
N GLN A 343 -12.69 10.26 -10.40
CA GLN A 343 -11.83 9.10 -10.16
C GLN A 343 -11.99 8.52 -8.73
N PHE A 344 -12.16 9.37 -7.72
CA PHE A 344 -12.43 8.92 -6.35
C PHE A 344 -13.83 8.30 -6.21
N LEU A 345 -14.83 8.90 -6.84
CA LEU A 345 -16.20 8.39 -6.82
C LEU A 345 -16.34 7.08 -7.62
N ASP A 346 -15.62 6.93 -8.72
CA ASP A 346 -15.55 5.68 -9.49
C ASP A 346 -14.84 4.56 -8.72
N ALA A 347 -13.84 4.92 -7.91
CA ALA A 347 -13.19 3.96 -7.02
C ALA A 347 -14.18 3.45 -5.95
N TYR A 348 -15.00 4.34 -5.41
CA TYR A 348 -16.08 4.00 -4.47
C TYR A 348 -17.14 3.09 -5.12
N SER A 349 -17.73 3.53 -6.23
CA SER A 349 -18.87 2.85 -6.86
C SER A 349 -18.51 1.46 -7.38
N SER A 350 -17.26 1.26 -7.83
CA SER A 350 -16.79 -0.03 -8.35
C SER A 350 -16.87 -1.19 -7.35
N VAL A 351 -16.98 -0.89 -6.06
CA VAL A 351 -17.00 -1.90 -4.99
C VAL A 351 -18.31 -1.89 -4.21
N TYR A 352 -18.90 -0.71 -3.98
CA TYR A 352 -19.94 -0.56 -2.95
C TYR A 352 -21.33 -0.22 -3.48
N ASP A 353 -21.44 0.27 -4.72
CA ASP A 353 -22.74 0.42 -5.37
C ASP A 353 -23.24 -0.94 -5.93
N THR A 354 -22.46 -2.01 -5.82
CA THR A 354 -22.92 -3.37 -6.05
C THR A 354 -23.94 -3.77 -4.98
N GLN A 355 -25.11 -4.21 -5.44
CA GLN A 355 -26.25 -4.55 -4.58
C GLN A 355 -25.99 -5.84 -3.81
N PHE A 356 -25.20 -5.79 -2.72
CA PHE A 356 -25.07 -6.94 -1.82
C PHE A 356 -26.36 -7.18 -1.01
N PHE A 357 -27.11 -6.11 -0.70
CA PHE A 357 -28.38 -6.20 0.07
C PHE A 357 -29.44 -5.23 -0.46
N GLU A 358 -29.16 -3.93 -0.39
CA GLU A 358 -30.06 -2.85 -0.84
C GLU A 358 -29.19 -1.66 -1.27
N THR A 359 -29.69 -0.86 -2.20
CA THR A 359 -29.00 0.37 -2.63
C THR A 359 -28.89 1.35 -1.45
N PRO A 360 -27.71 1.91 -1.18
CA PRO A 360 -27.55 2.90 -0.12
C PRO A 360 -28.40 4.15 -0.40
N PRO A 361 -28.63 5.01 0.62
CA PRO A 361 -29.34 6.28 0.44
C PRO A 361 -28.66 7.19 -0.58
N ILE A 362 -27.35 7.01 -0.79
CA ILE A 362 -26.54 7.75 -1.77
C ILE A 362 -25.70 6.74 -2.55
N ALA A 363 -25.90 6.69 -3.87
CA ALA A 363 -25.08 5.88 -4.78
C ALA A 363 -24.57 6.73 -5.95
N TRP A 364 -23.37 6.44 -6.45
CA TRP A 364 -22.74 7.18 -7.55
C TRP A 364 -22.95 6.45 -8.89
N ASP A 365 -23.77 7.01 -9.76
CA ASP A 365 -23.95 6.46 -11.11
C ASP A 365 -22.74 6.82 -11.99
N THR A 366 -21.85 5.85 -12.19
CA THR A 366 -20.63 6.01 -13.01
C THR A 366 -20.92 6.39 -14.46
N LYS A 367 -22.05 5.95 -15.01
CA LYS A 367 -22.44 6.25 -16.40
C LYS A 367 -22.96 7.67 -16.51
N LYS A 368 -23.81 8.11 -15.57
CA LYS A 368 -24.40 9.45 -15.58
C LYS A 368 -23.53 10.51 -14.92
N LYS A 369 -22.49 10.11 -14.18
CA LYS A 369 -21.65 10.97 -13.33
C LYS A 369 -22.48 11.85 -12.40
N LYS A 370 -23.50 11.26 -11.77
CA LYS A 370 -24.44 11.93 -10.87
C LYS A 370 -24.75 11.04 -9.67
N PHE A 371 -25.11 11.67 -8.56
CA PHE A 371 -25.61 10.91 -7.42
C PHE A 371 -27.07 10.51 -7.65
N THR A 372 -27.38 9.27 -7.28
CA THR A 372 -28.75 8.80 -7.10
C THR A 372 -29.06 8.85 -5.61
N ILE A 373 -30.11 9.59 -5.26
CA ILE A 373 -30.55 9.79 -3.88
C ILE A 373 -31.81 8.98 -3.68
N ASN A 374 -31.74 7.99 -2.80
CA ASN A 374 -32.91 7.25 -2.37
C ASN A 374 -33.43 7.89 -1.07
N PRO A 375 -34.73 8.18 -0.95
CA PRO A 375 -35.27 8.73 0.28
C PRO A 375 -35.08 7.73 1.42
N PHE A 376 -34.85 8.26 2.62
CA PHE A 376 -34.56 7.47 3.83
C PHE A 376 -35.50 6.26 4.00
N TRP A 377 -36.81 6.47 3.77
CA TRP A 377 -37.86 5.46 3.92
C TRP A 377 -37.82 4.33 2.89
N ASN A 378 -37.14 4.51 1.76
CA ASN A 378 -37.00 3.48 0.72
C ASN A 378 -35.81 2.55 0.97
N CYS A 379 -34.93 2.87 1.92
CA CYS A 379 -33.74 2.09 2.25
C CYS A 379 -33.92 1.31 3.57
N LYS A 380 -35.06 0.62 3.73
CA LYS A 380 -35.45 0.02 5.03
C LYS A 380 -34.46 -1.03 5.50
N LEU A 381 -33.98 -1.89 4.60
CA LEU A 381 -33.06 -2.97 4.93
C LEU A 381 -31.65 -2.41 5.22
N TYR A 382 -31.24 -1.35 4.53
CA TYR A 382 -30.01 -0.63 4.82
C TYR A 382 -30.04 -0.07 6.25
N TRP A 383 -31.09 0.67 6.61
CA TRP A 383 -31.20 1.25 7.96
C TRP A 383 -31.39 0.21 9.04
N PHE A 384 -32.09 -0.90 8.77
CA PHE A 384 -32.13 -2.04 9.69
C PHE A 384 -30.72 -2.57 9.98
N ASN A 385 -29.90 -2.77 8.94
CA ASN A 385 -28.52 -3.23 9.12
C ASN A 385 -27.64 -2.22 9.87
N VAL A 386 -27.80 -0.92 9.62
CA VAL A 386 -27.00 0.12 10.30
C VAL A 386 -27.45 0.33 11.75
N LEU A 387 -28.75 0.45 12.00
CA LEU A 387 -29.33 0.72 13.31
C LEU A 387 -29.31 -0.51 14.22
N VAL A 388 -29.87 -1.61 13.73
CA VAL A 388 -30.16 -2.80 14.54
C VAL A 388 -28.97 -3.72 14.56
N VAL A 389 -28.46 -4.11 13.38
CA VAL A 389 -27.34 -5.07 13.33
C VAL A 389 -26.07 -4.41 13.81
N GLN A 390 -25.65 -3.30 13.20
CA GLN A 390 -24.40 -2.67 13.56
C GLN A 390 -24.49 -1.88 14.87
N GLY A 391 -25.48 -0.99 15.00
CA GLY A 391 -25.68 -0.22 16.23
C GLY A 391 -25.95 -1.13 17.43
N GLY A 392 -26.85 -2.10 17.30
CA GLY A 392 -27.12 -3.08 18.35
C GLY A 392 -25.89 -3.92 18.70
N MET A 393 -25.27 -4.60 17.73
CA MET A 393 -24.14 -5.48 18.04
C MET A 393 -22.95 -4.70 18.61
N ALA A 394 -22.51 -3.63 17.97
CA ALA A 394 -21.34 -2.87 18.41
C ALA A 394 -21.56 -2.19 19.76
N ASN A 395 -22.72 -1.54 19.94
CA ASN A 395 -22.94 -0.70 21.11
C ASN A 395 -23.41 -1.53 22.31
N ILE A 396 -24.35 -2.46 22.14
CA ILE A 396 -24.88 -3.26 23.25
C ILE A 396 -23.77 -4.14 23.81
N VAL A 397 -22.98 -4.79 22.96
CA VAL A 397 -21.88 -5.65 23.43
C VAL A 397 -20.81 -4.83 24.15
N THR A 398 -20.45 -3.66 23.62
CA THR A 398 -19.53 -2.75 24.33
C THR A 398 -20.09 -2.33 25.69
N TRP A 399 -21.36 -1.94 25.74
CA TRP A 399 -22.03 -1.56 26.99
C TRP A 399 -22.06 -2.71 27.99
N ILE A 400 -22.33 -3.94 27.55
CA ILE A 400 -22.28 -5.13 28.40
C ILE A 400 -20.88 -5.32 28.96
N PHE A 401 -19.82 -5.17 28.15
CA PHE A 401 -18.44 -5.28 28.63
C PHE A 401 -18.10 -4.21 29.67
N ILE A 402 -18.42 -2.95 29.39
CA ILE A 402 -18.17 -1.83 30.32
C ILE A 402 -18.94 -2.06 31.63
N LEU A 403 -20.22 -2.41 31.54
CA LEU A 403 -21.07 -2.66 32.70
C LEU A 403 -20.55 -3.86 33.50
N ARG A 404 -20.15 -4.94 32.83
CA ARG A 404 -19.60 -6.13 33.49
C ARG A 404 -18.27 -5.84 34.18
N GLN A 405 -17.39 -5.07 33.55
CA GLN A 405 -16.13 -4.64 34.16
C GLN A 405 -16.39 -3.79 35.42
N PHE A 406 -17.40 -2.92 35.37
CA PHE A 406 -17.81 -2.11 36.52
C PHE A 406 -18.41 -2.96 37.65
N LEU A 407 -19.27 -3.93 37.32
CA LEU A 407 -20.00 -4.74 38.30
C LEU A 407 -19.17 -5.87 38.92
N TYR A 408 -18.40 -6.60 38.12
CA TYR A 408 -17.74 -7.84 38.55
C TYR A 408 -16.25 -7.67 38.85
N ARG A 409 -15.69 -6.47 38.61
CA ARG A 409 -14.27 -6.15 38.82
C ARG A 409 -13.32 -7.16 38.17
N ASN A 410 -13.77 -7.84 37.12
CA ASN A 410 -13.03 -8.93 36.49
C ASN A 410 -11.89 -8.35 35.65
N ASN A 411 -10.70 -8.92 35.81
CA ASN A 411 -9.40 -8.25 35.70
C ASN A 411 -8.80 -8.08 34.30
N ASP A 412 -9.59 -8.23 33.22
CA ASP A 412 -9.05 -8.04 31.87
C ASP A 412 -9.00 -6.56 31.50
N SER A 413 -8.07 -5.85 32.14
CA SER A 413 -7.81 -4.40 31.99
C SER A 413 -7.73 -3.92 30.54
N TRP A 414 -7.31 -4.79 29.62
CA TRP A 414 -7.23 -4.48 28.19
C TRP A 414 -8.61 -4.30 27.54
N THR A 415 -9.64 -5.05 27.95
CA THR A 415 -11.00 -4.96 27.37
C THR A 415 -11.63 -3.61 27.66
N GLY A 416 -11.44 -3.11 28.88
CA GLY A 416 -11.94 -1.81 29.33
C GLY A 416 -11.34 -0.60 28.63
N ILE A 417 -10.23 -0.78 27.91
CA ILE A 417 -9.56 0.30 27.18
C ILE A 417 -9.77 0.12 25.68
N PHE A 418 -9.53 -1.09 25.16
CA PHE A 418 -9.62 -1.37 23.74
C PHE A 418 -11.05 -1.23 23.19
N ILE A 419 -12.05 -1.79 23.90
CA ILE A 419 -13.43 -1.82 23.41
C ILE A 419 -14.04 -0.41 23.34
N PRO A 420 -13.88 0.48 24.35
CA PRO A 420 -14.34 1.86 24.23
C PRO A 420 -13.73 2.64 23.07
N ILE A 421 -12.44 2.42 22.74
CA ILE A 421 -11.79 3.08 21.59
C ILE A 421 -12.44 2.62 20.28
N ILE A 422 -12.65 1.30 20.12
CA ILE A 422 -13.33 0.73 18.95
C ILE A 422 -14.78 1.24 18.86
N PHE A 423 -15.48 1.30 19.98
CA PHE A 423 -16.84 1.84 20.06
C PHE A 423 -16.90 3.32 19.67
N PHE A 424 -15.95 4.14 20.12
CA PHE A 424 -15.87 5.55 19.72
C PHE A 424 -15.68 5.68 18.21
N MET A 425 -14.81 4.85 17.63
CA MET A 425 -14.59 4.79 16.18
C MET A 425 -15.87 4.41 15.42
N PHE A 426 -16.59 3.37 15.84
CA PHE A 426 -17.84 2.95 15.19
C PHE A 426 -18.96 3.97 15.37
N THR A 427 -19.09 4.56 16.56
CA THR A 427 -20.06 5.62 16.83
C THR A 427 -19.80 6.83 15.93
N SER A 428 -18.53 7.21 15.75
CA SER A 428 -18.19 8.29 14.83
C SER A 428 -18.55 7.98 13.38
N GLN A 429 -18.34 6.75 12.91
CA GLN A 429 -18.72 6.36 11.54
C GLN A 429 -20.24 6.37 11.37
N TYR A 430 -20.96 5.91 12.38
CA TYR A 430 -22.41 5.96 12.42
C TYR A 430 -22.92 7.41 12.38
N CYS A 431 -22.41 8.28 13.27
CA CYS A 431 -22.74 9.70 13.26
C CYS A 431 -22.46 10.33 11.89
N PHE A 432 -21.32 10.00 11.25
CA PHE A 432 -21.02 10.48 9.91
C PHE A 432 -22.08 10.05 8.88
N THR A 433 -22.46 8.78 8.86
CA THR A 433 -23.49 8.26 7.93
C THR A 433 -24.84 8.93 8.15
N PHE A 434 -25.22 9.15 9.41
CA PHE A 434 -26.43 9.91 9.76
C PHE A 434 -26.35 11.36 9.29
N PHE A 435 -25.25 12.05 9.55
CA PHE A 435 -25.05 13.42 9.09
C PHE A 435 -25.02 13.52 7.57
N LEU A 436 -24.36 12.60 6.89
CA LEU A 436 -24.32 12.54 5.43
C LEU A 436 -25.72 12.34 4.84
N THR A 437 -26.54 11.49 5.45
CA THR A 437 -27.93 11.27 5.04
C THR A 437 -28.80 12.49 5.31
N TYR A 438 -28.66 13.10 6.50
CA TYR A 438 -29.39 14.30 6.86
C TYR A 438 -29.08 15.47 5.92
N TYR A 439 -27.80 15.66 5.58
CA TYR A 439 -27.32 16.68 4.65
C TYR A 439 -27.19 16.18 3.21
N VAL A 440 -27.91 15.13 2.79
CA VAL A 440 -27.69 14.48 1.49
C VAL A 440 -27.76 15.46 0.32
N GLY A 441 -28.74 16.37 0.31
CA GLY A 441 -28.88 17.38 -0.74
C GLY A 441 -27.72 18.38 -0.75
N GLY A 442 -27.26 18.81 0.42
CA GLY A 442 -26.12 19.72 0.55
C GLY A 442 -24.79 19.06 0.18
N ALA A 443 -24.58 17.81 0.61
CA ALA A 443 -23.37 17.04 0.34
C ALA A 443 -23.25 16.66 -1.15
N THR A 444 -24.33 16.15 -1.76
CA THR A 444 -24.33 15.83 -3.20
C THR A 444 -24.24 17.11 -4.04
N GLY A 445 -24.98 18.16 -3.67
CA GLY A 445 -24.89 19.47 -4.32
C GLY A 445 -23.48 20.09 -4.25
N LEU A 446 -22.79 19.96 -3.11
CA LEU A 446 -21.40 20.38 -2.94
C LEU A 446 -20.49 19.62 -3.92
N VAL A 447 -20.54 18.29 -3.93
CA VAL A 447 -19.66 17.46 -4.76
C VAL A 447 -19.94 17.68 -6.25
N GLU A 448 -21.19 17.72 -6.68
CA GLU A 448 -21.54 18.00 -8.09
C GLU A 448 -21.06 19.39 -8.53
N SER A 449 -21.18 20.39 -7.66
CA SER A 449 -20.71 21.74 -7.96
C SER A 449 -19.19 21.80 -8.02
N LEU A 450 -18.48 21.06 -7.17
CA LEU A 450 -17.02 20.92 -7.24
C LEU A 450 -16.58 20.23 -8.53
N VAL A 451 -17.25 19.16 -8.97
CA VAL A 451 -16.95 18.46 -10.23
C VAL A 451 -17.09 19.42 -11.42
N LYS A 452 -18.21 20.14 -11.50
CA LYS A 452 -18.48 21.13 -12.58
C LYS A 452 -17.47 22.28 -12.56
N LEU A 453 -17.08 22.73 -11.38
CA LEU A 453 -16.10 23.81 -11.22
C LEU A 453 -14.70 23.34 -11.61
N GLU A 454 -14.30 22.12 -11.21
CA GLU A 454 -13.03 21.49 -11.60
C GLU A 454 -12.93 21.39 -13.14
N GLU A 455 -13.97 20.87 -13.79
CA GLU A 455 -14.04 20.76 -15.25
C GLU A 455 -13.89 22.11 -15.95
N ARG A 456 -14.62 23.13 -15.47
CA ARG A 456 -14.54 24.49 -16.02
C ARG A 456 -13.15 25.09 -15.87
N VAL A 457 -12.54 24.96 -14.70
CA VAL A 457 -11.21 25.52 -14.43
C VAL A 457 -10.14 24.79 -15.24
N LEU A 458 -10.25 23.48 -15.42
CA LEU A 458 -9.37 22.72 -16.31
C LEU A 458 -9.45 23.23 -17.75
N ASN A 459 -10.65 23.52 -18.25
CA ASN A 459 -10.85 24.06 -19.60
C ASN A 459 -10.22 25.45 -19.80
N TYR A 460 -10.06 26.24 -18.73
CA TYR A 460 -9.38 27.54 -18.79
C TYR A 460 -7.86 27.47 -18.54
N SER A 461 -7.36 26.33 -18.06
CA SER A 461 -5.96 26.20 -17.66
C SER A 461 -5.04 25.97 -18.85
N THR A 462 -3.87 26.61 -18.86
CA THR A 462 -2.87 26.38 -19.90
C THR A 462 -2.21 25.01 -19.72
N GLN A 463 -1.74 24.43 -20.83
CA GLN A 463 -1.14 23.10 -20.83
C GLN A 463 0.06 22.97 -19.88
N ASN A 464 0.88 24.02 -19.78
CA ASN A 464 2.02 24.06 -18.86
C ASN A 464 1.58 23.92 -17.39
N VAL A 465 0.45 24.53 -17.03
CA VAL A 465 -0.13 24.41 -15.68
C VAL A 465 -0.64 22.99 -15.44
N LEU A 466 -1.31 22.39 -16.43
CA LEU A 466 -1.82 21.02 -16.31
C LEU A 466 -0.70 19.99 -16.05
N MET A 467 0.49 20.18 -16.63
CA MET A 467 1.66 19.32 -16.37
C MET A 467 2.16 19.39 -14.93
N THR A 468 1.97 20.52 -14.25
CA THR A 468 2.38 20.71 -12.85
C THR A 468 1.39 20.12 -11.84
N LEU A 469 0.20 19.70 -12.29
CA LEU A 469 -0.81 19.13 -11.41
C LEU A 469 -0.38 17.76 -10.89
N SER A 470 -0.45 17.60 -9.56
CA SER A 470 -0.23 16.31 -8.91
C SER A 470 -1.28 15.30 -9.38
N ARG A 471 -0.83 14.23 -10.03
CA ARG A 471 -1.67 13.08 -10.36
C ARG A 471 -1.80 12.20 -9.11
N TYR A 472 -2.97 12.24 -8.48
CA TYR A 472 -3.27 11.43 -7.29
C TYR A 472 -3.55 9.94 -7.62
N ASP A 473 -3.10 9.45 -8.78
CA ASP A 473 -3.31 8.08 -9.28
C ASP A 473 -2.85 7.00 -8.29
N ARG A 474 -1.85 7.32 -7.45
CA ARG A 474 -1.37 6.39 -6.40
C ARG A 474 -2.40 6.24 -5.28
N VAL A 475 -3.04 7.33 -4.87
CA VAL A 475 -4.06 7.35 -3.81
C VAL A 475 -5.33 6.67 -4.31
N ILE A 476 -5.78 7.02 -5.53
CA ILE A 476 -6.97 6.40 -6.14
C ILE A 476 -6.80 4.89 -6.28
N ARG A 477 -5.65 4.42 -6.79
CA ARG A 477 -5.37 2.98 -6.88
C ARG A 477 -5.34 2.31 -5.51
N LEU A 478 -4.69 2.95 -4.52
CA LEU A 478 -4.66 2.42 -3.15
C LEU A 478 -6.07 2.27 -2.58
N MET A 479 -6.92 3.27 -2.78
CA MET A 479 -8.32 3.22 -2.35
C MET A 479 -9.09 2.10 -3.06
N ARG A 480 -8.92 1.92 -4.39
CA ARG A 480 -9.53 0.78 -5.10
C ARG A 480 -9.10 -0.56 -4.53
N TYR A 481 -7.80 -0.76 -4.31
CA TYR A 481 -7.29 -2.02 -3.73
C TYR A 481 -7.81 -2.25 -2.32
N GLN A 482 -7.79 -1.21 -1.48
CA GLN A 482 -8.28 -1.30 -0.10
C GLN A 482 -9.79 -1.58 -0.05
N PHE A 483 -10.58 -0.99 -0.96
CA PHE A 483 -12.01 -1.28 -1.03
C PHE A 483 -12.28 -2.69 -1.50
N TRP A 484 -11.55 -3.21 -2.49
CA TRP A 484 -11.69 -4.61 -2.91
C TRP A 484 -11.29 -5.61 -1.82
N SER A 485 -10.25 -5.32 -1.04
CA SER A 485 -9.80 -6.23 0.03
C SER A 485 -10.74 -6.26 1.23
N MET A 486 -11.50 -5.19 1.49
CA MET A 486 -12.37 -5.09 2.68
C MET A 486 -13.52 -6.10 2.72
N PRO A 487 -14.36 -6.27 1.67
CA PRO A 487 -15.38 -7.31 1.65
C PRO A 487 -14.79 -8.71 1.73
N LEU A 488 -13.69 -8.98 1.02
CA LEU A 488 -13.00 -10.27 1.07
C LEU A 488 -12.51 -10.56 2.49
N PHE A 489 -11.88 -9.59 3.15
CA PHE A 489 -11.45 -9.71 4.53
C PHE A 489 -12.64 -9.91 5.49
N SER A 490 -13.76 -9.23 5.26
CA SER A 490 -14.98 -9.39 6.06
C SER A 490 -15.56 -10.80 5.94
N ILE A 491 -15.60 -11.36 4.72
CA ILE A 491 -16.06 -12.72 4.47
C ILE A 491 -15.09 -13.74 5.08
N LEU A 492 -13.79 -13.56 4.87
CA LEU A 492 -12.76 -14.45 5.41
C LEU A 492 -12.72 -14.42 6.94
N SER A 493 -12.89 -13.24 7.56
CA SER A 493 -12.93 -13.11 9.02
C SER A 493 -14.22 -13.66 9.62
N ALA A 494 -15.36 -13.51 8.94
CA ALA A 494 -16.61 -14.14 9.35
C ALA A 494 -16.51 -15.68 9.26
N PHE A 495 -15.94 -16.20 8.17
CA PHE A 495 -15.74 -17.63 7.98
C PHE A 495 -14.72 -18.21 8.98
N SER A 496 -13.57 -17.56 9.15
CA SER A 496 -12.54 -18.01 10.08
C SER A 496 -13.01 -17.96 11.53
N GLY A 497 -13.86 -16.99 11.90
CA GLY A 497 -14.44 -16.89 13.24
C GLY A 497 -15.31 -18.10 13.63
N ILE A 498 -15.92 -18.79 12.66
CA ILE A 498 -16.68 -20.03 12.92
C ILE A 498 -15.76 -21.13 13.45
N PHE A 499 -14.55 -21.23 12.89
CA PHE A 499 -13.58 -22.29 13.21
C PHE A 499 -12.60 -21.89 14.31
N ILE A 500 -12.31 -20.60 14.43
CA ILE A 500 -11.29 -20.07 15.32
C ILE A 500 -11.97 -19.07 16.27
N PRO A 501 -11.83 -19.22 17.60
CA PRO A 501 -12.41 -18.32 18.60
C PRO A 501 -11.68 -16.97 18.66
N VAL A 502 -11.51 -16.30 17.51
CA VAL A 502 -10.87 -14.97 17.39
C VAL A 502 -11.91 -13.86 17.47
N CYS A 503 -13.18 -14.16 17.23
CA CYS A 503 -14.24 -13.16 17.27
C CYS A 503 -14.54 -12.76 18.72
N PRO A 504 -14.42 -11.47 19.09
CA PRO A 504 -14.77 -10.99 20.42
C PRO A 504 -16.22 -11.33 20.81
N TYR A 505 -17.12 -11.39 19.82
CA TYR A 505 -18.51 -11.80 20.02
C TYR A 505 -18.65 -13.29 20.26
N GLY A 506 -17.88 -14.12 19.55
CA GLY A 506 -17.86 -15.57 19.78
C GLY A 506 -17.42 -15.90 21.21
N PHE A 507 -16.41 -15.17 21.70
CA PHE A 507 -15.97 -15.26 23.09
C PHE A 507 -17.07 -14.84 24.08
N LEU A 508 -17.74 -13.71 23.82
CA LEU A 508 -18.81 -13.21 24.69
C LEU A 508 -20.03 -14.14 24.73
N VAL A 509 -20.43 -14.67 23.57
CA VAL A 509 -21.50 -15.66 23.43
C VAL A 509 -21.14 -16.92 24.23
N GLU A 510 -19.91 -17.41 24.10
CA GLU A 510 -19.46 -18.59 24.82
C GLU A 510 -19.40 -18.36 26.33
N GLU A 511 -18.89 -17.22 26.78
CA GLU A 511 -18.75 -16.90 28.20
C GLU A 511 -20.11 -16.63 28.88
N ILE A 512 -20.99 -15.85 28.25
CA ILE A 512 -22.33 -15.54 28.81
C ILE A 512 -23.20 -16.80 28.84
N ILE A 513 -23.22 -17.57 27.75
CA ILE A 513 -24.13 -18.72 27.61
C ILE A 513 -23.65 -19.91 28.44
N ARG A 514 -22.34 -20.22 28.44
CA ARG A 514 -21.82 -21.29 29.31
C ARG A 514 -21.92 -20.95 30.78
N GLY A 515 -21.69 -19.69 31.14
CA GLY A 515 -21.66 -19.28 32.54
C GLY A 515 -23.03 -19.28 33.23
N SER A 516 -24.13 -19.08 32.48
CA SER A 516 -25.39 -18.65 33.12
C SER A 516 -26.64 -19.43 32.71
N PHE A 517 -26.73 -19.97 31.48
CA PHE A 517 -28.04 -20.41 30.97
C PHE A 517 -28.10 -21.83 30.39
N PHE A 518 -27.07 -22.33 29.67
CA PHE A 518 -27.17 -23.62 28.97
C PHE A 518 -25.84 -24.39 28.90
N PRO A 519 -25.30 -24.89 30.02
CA PRO A 519 -24.03 -25.62 30.03
C PRO A 519 -24.08 -26.95 29.25
N GLN A 520 -25.27 -27.56 29.10
CA GLN A 520 -25.39 -28.92 28.53
C GLN A 520 -25.81 -28.97 27.04
N ASN A 521 -26.42 -27.92 26.48
CA ASN A 521 -26.94 -27.99 25.11
C ASN A 521 -25.97 -27.40 24.07
N GLN A 522 -25.03 -28.23 23.62
CA GLN A 522 -24.00 -27.83 22.64
C GLN A 522 -24.59 -27.33 21.31
N PHE A 523 -25.76 -27.82 20.91
CA PHE A 523 -26.42 -27.39 19.67
C PHE A 523 -26.83 -25.92 19.75
N ILE A 524 -27.45 -25.49 20.85
CA ILE A 524 -27.86 -24.09 21.04
C ILE A 524 -26.64 -23.16 21.02
N VAL A 525 -25.56 -23.54 21.71
CA VAL A 525 -24.30 -22.76 21.72
C VAL A 525 -23.73 -22.64 20.31
N TRP A 526 -23.72 -23.73 19.54
CA TRP A 526 -23.24 -23.72 18.17
C TRP A 526 -24.11 -22.85 17.26
N THR A 527 -25.44 -22.98 17.33
CA THR A 527 -26.37 -22.15 16.55
C THR A 527 -26.21 -20.66 16.87
N LEU A 528 -26.12 -20.30 18.16
CA LEU A 528 -25.90 -18.90 18.57
C LEU A 528 -24.53 -18.38 18.13
N ARG A 529 -23.49 -19.23 18.14
CA ARG A 529 -22.17 -18.89 17.59
C ARG A 529 -22.27 -18.61 16.08
N VAL A 530 -22.94 -19.46 15.31
CA VAL A 530 -23.12 -19.26 13.86
C VAL A 530 -23.88 -17.96 13.58
N ILE A 531 -25.01 -17.73 14.25
CA ILE A 531 -25.81 -16.51 14.10
C ILE A 531 -24.96 -15.27 14.44
N SER A 532 -24.24 -15.30 15.56
CA SER A 532 -23.36 -14.20 15.96
C SER A 532 -22.27 -13.90 14.92
N HIS A 533 -21.71 -14.93 14.27
CA HIS A 533 -20.70 -14.74 13.23
C HIS A 533 -21.27 -14.16 11.94
N ILE A 534 -22.47 -14.59 11.54
CA ILE A 534 -23.18 -14.01 10.40
C ILE A 534 -23.48 -12.53 10.66
N LEU A 535 -24.03 -12.20 11.84
CA LEU A 535 -24.31 -10.82 12.23
C LEU A 535 -23.03 -9.97 12.31
N PHE A 536 -21.94 -10.53 12.84
CA PHE A 536 -20.64 -9.87 12.84
C PHE A 536 -20.10 -9.63 11.43
N GLY A 537 -20.21 -10.61 10.52
CA GLY A 537 -19.81 -10.45 9.12
C GLY A 537 -20.59 -9.32 8.42
N ILE A 538 -21.91 -9.26 8.64
CA ILE A 538 -22.75 -8.17 8.15
C ILE A 538 -22.31 -6.83 8.76
N MET A 539 -22.08 -6.78 10.07
CA MET A 539 -21.61 -5.60 10.77
C MET A 539 -20.27 -5.09 10.21
N VAL A 540 -19.27 -5.98 10.04
CA VAL A 540 -17.94 -5.61 9.52
C VAL A 540 -18.07 -5.11 8.08
N LEU A 541 -18.84 -5.78 7.23
CA LEU A 541 -19.06 -5.35 5.86
C LEU A 541 -19.72 -3.96 5.81
N LYS A 542 -20.72 -3.69 6.66
CA LYS A 542 -21.39 -2.38 6.76
C LYS A 542 -20.46 -1.30 7.30
N THR A 543 -19.65 -1.64 8.29
CA THR A 543 -18.59 -0.78 8.84
C THR A 543 -17.59 -0.39 7.76
N CYS A 544 -17.10 -1.36 6.99
CA CYS A 544 -16.21 -1.13 5.85
C CYS A 544 -16.86 -0.26 4.78
N GLN A 545 -18.15 -0.47 4.48
CA GLN A 545 -18.92 0.37 3.56
C GLN A 545 -18.95 1.84 4.02
N MET A 546 -19.34 2.13 5.26
CA MET A 546 -19.39 3.52 5.72
C MET A 546 -18.00 4.13 5.83
N LEU A 547 -17.00 3.36 6.26
CA LEU A 547 -15.61 3.83 6.28
C LEU A 547 -15.13 4.18 4.87
N ALA A 548 -15.49 3.39 3.86
CA ALA A 548 -15.16 3.68 2.48
C ALA A 548 -15.86 4.94 1.97
N ILE A 549 -17.17 5.10 2.22
CA ILE A 549 -17.92 6.33 1.93
C ILE A 549 -17.25 7.52 2.61
N PHE A 550 -16.92 7.37 3.89
CA PHE A 550 -16.25 8.40 4.66
C PHE A 550 -14.94 8.83 4.02
N ILE A 551 -14.04 7.88 3.72
CA ILE A 551 -12.74 8.18 3.11
C ILE A 551 -12.91 8.74 1.69
N THR A 552 -13.86 8.25 0.88
CA THR A 552 -14.06 8.71 -0.51
C THR A 552 -14.64 10.09 -0.59
N PHE A 553 -15.69 10.39 0.18
CA PHE A 553 -16.26 11.74 0.25
C PHE A 553 -15.22 12.73 0.76
N THR A 554 -14.52 12.36 1.83
CA THR A 554 -13.42 13.13 2.41
C THR A 554 -12.34 13.47 1.38
N ALA A 555 -11.81 12.45 0.69
CA ALA A 555 -10.77 12.63 -0.32
C ALA A 555 -11.28 13.44 -1.53
N THR A 556 -12.49 13.15 -1.99
CA THR A 556 -13.13 13.86 -3.11
C THR A 556 -13.24 15.35 -2.81
N ILE A 557 -13.81 15.72 -1.66
CA ILE A 557 -13.97 17.12 -1.27
C ILE A 557 -12.60 17.78 -1.09
N ALA A 558 -11.74 17.22 -0.23
CA ALA A 558 -10.47 17.83 0.13
C ALA A 558 -9.54 18.01 -1.08
N PHE A 559 -9.31 16.95 -1.86
CA PHE A 559 -8.36 17.01 -2.97
C PHE A 559 -8.91 17.76 -4.19
N THR A 560 -10.22 17.73 -4.46
CA THR A 560 -10.80 18.56 -5.53
C THR A 560 -10.73 20.04 -5.16
N PHE A 561 -10.99 20.43 -3.92
CA PHE A 561 -10.76 21.81 -3.47
C PHE A 561 -9.28 22.22 -3.65
N VAL A 562 -8.32 21.40 -3.19
CA VAL A 562 -6.89 21.69 -3.38
C VAL A 562 -6.55 21.87 -4.86
N ARG A 563 -7.06 20.99 -5.73
CA ARG A 563 -6.79 21.05 -7.16
C ARG A 563 -7.36 22.31 -7.80
N ILE A 564 -8.61 22.66 -7.50
CA ILE A 564 -9.25 23.88 -8.02
C ILE A 564 -8.47 25.12 -7.57
N VAL A 565 -8.13 25.23 -6.28
CA VAL A 565 -7.38 26.39 -5.77
C VAL A 565 -5.97 26.45 -6.36
N THR A 566 -5.30 25.30 -6.57
CA THR A 566 -3.99 25.24 -7.23
C THR A 566 -4.07 25.74 -8.68
N LEU A 567 -5.09 25.29 -9.42
CA LEU A 567 -5.34 25.76 -10.78
C LEU A 567 -5.62 27.25 -10.81
N MET A 568 -6.49 27.75 -9.94
CA MET A 568 -6.78 29.18 -9.84
C MET A 568 -5.54 30.01 -9.49
N ALA A 569 -4.70 29.52 -8.58
CA ALA A 569 -3.45 30.18 -8.20
C ALA A 569 -2.40 30.18 -9.32
N SER A 570 -2.58 29.38 -10.38
CA SER A 570 -1.65 29.28 -11.51
C SER A 570 -2.20 29.89 -12.81
N LEU A 571 -3.48 30.28 -12.86
CA LEU A 571 -4.05 31.00 -13.99
C LEU A 571 -3.36 32.37 -14.18
N PRO A 572 -3.01 32.75 -15.43
CA PRO A 572 -2.43 34.06 -15.71
C PRO A 572 -3.47 35.16 -15.47
N THR A 573 -3.02 36.34 -15.02
CA THR A 573 -3.88 37.53 -14.78
C THR A 573 -3.55 38.68 -15.74
N LYS A 574 -3.00 38.36 -16.93
CA LYS A 574 -2.45 39.37 -17.85
C LYS A 574 -3.52 40.18 -18.55
N THR A 575 -4.69 39.58 -18.82
CA THR A 575 -5.80 40.24 -19.51
C THR A 575 -6.98 40.46 -18.57
N ARG A 576 -7.82 41.45 -18.89
CA ARG A 576 -9.06 41.72 -18.15
C ARG A 576 -10.02 40.52 -18.16
N THR A 577 -10.07 39.78 -19.28
CA THR A 577 -10.87 38.56 -19.41
C THR A 577 -10.38 37.48 -18.44
N GLN A 578 -9.07 37.24 -18.38
CA GLN A 578 -8.46 36.29 -17.45
C GLN A 578 -8.70 36.69 -15.98
N PHE A 579 -8.56 37.98 -15.66
CA PHE A 579 -8.87 38.50 -14.33
C PHE A 579 -10.34 38.26 -13.94
N ASN A 580 -11.28 38.56 -14.84
CA ASN A 580 -12.71 38.34 -14.60
C ASN A 580 -13.04 36.84 -14.42
N ILE A 581 -12.36 35.95 -15.16
CA ILE A 581 -12.51 34.49 -15.00
C ILE A 581 -12.05 34.05 -13.61
N ILE A 582 -10.90 34.55 -13.13
CA ILE A 582 -10.37 34.21 -11.80
C ILE A 582 -11.32 34.73 -10.70
N VAL A 583 -11.76 35.99 -10.80
CA VAL A 583 -12.70 36.61 -9.85
C VAL A 583 -14.03 35.87 -9.81
N ARG A 584 -14.57 35.48 -10.97
CA ARG A 584 -15.81 34.71 -11.08
C ARG A 584 -15.65 33.32 -10.47
N THR A 585 -14.59 32.61 -10.84
CA THR A 585 -14.29 31.27 -10.31
C THR A 585 -14.11 31.31 -8.78
N TYR A 586 -13.48 32.35 -8.23
CA TYR A 586 -13.31 32.51 -6.78
C TYR A 586 -14.65 32.69 -6.06
N ARG A 587 -15.54 33.53 -6.60
CA ARG A 587 -16.89 33.71 -6.04
C ARG A 587 -17.72 32.44 -6.15
N GLU A 588 -17.64 31.75 -7.28
CA GLU A 588 -18.29 30.44 -7.44
C GLU A 588 -17.77 29.45 -6.39
N LEU A 589 -16.46 29.44 -6.12
CA LEU A 589 -15.87 28.60 -5.08
C LEU A 589 -16.33 29.00 -3.66
N GLU A 590 -16.48 30.29 -3.34
CA GLU A 590 -17.07 30.77 -2.08
C GLU A 590 -18.53 30.31 -1.93
N VAL A 591 -19.32 30.38 -3.01
CA VAL A 591 -20.71 29.91 -3.03
C VAL A 591 -20.77 28.39 -2.84
N VAL A 592 -19.93 27.63 -3.54
CA VAL A 592 -19.83 26.17 -3.38
C VAL A 592 -19.44 25.80 -1.96
N GLN A 593 -18.48 26.51 -1.36
CA GLN A 593 -18.14 26.32 0.05
C GLN A 593 -19.33 26.62 0.97
N LYS A 594 -20.14 27.65 0.68
CA LYS A 594 -21.32 28.00 1.46
C LYS A 594 -22.42 26.94 1.38
N ILE A 595 -22.64 26.33 0.20
CA ILE A 595 -23.64 25.25 0.00
C ILE A 595 -23.38 24.07 0.92
N GLY A 596 -22.11 23.69 1.08
CA GLY A 596 -21.70 22.56 1.90
C GLY A 596 -21.20 22.90 3.30
N ARG A 597 -21.28 24.17 3.74
CA ARG A 597 -20.55 24.65 4.92
C ARG A 597 -20.89 23.87 6.18
N ASP A 598 -22.17 23.74 6.49
CA ASP A 598 -22.62 23.12 7.74
C ASP A 598 -22.24 21.63 7.79
N PHE A 599 -22.39 20.93 6.67
CA PHE A 599 -21.92 19.55 6.52
C PHE A 599 -20.41 19.44 6.71
N VAL A 600 -19.62 20.26 6.00
CA VAL A 600 -18.16 20.21 6.04
C VAL A 600 -17.61 20.52 7.43
N MET A 601 -18.18 21.51 8.13
CA MET A 601 -17.76 21.89 9.48
C MET A 601 -17.91 20.74 10.48
N VAL A 602 -19.09 20.09 10.49
CA VAL A 602 -19.38 18.94 11.37
C VAL A 602 -18.52 17.75 11.00
N TRP A 603 -18.43 17.46 9.70
CA TRP A 603 -17.67 16.33 9.19
C TRP A 603 -16.18 16.42 9.55
N ILE A 604 -15.53 17.57 9.33
CA ILE A 604 -14.11 17.73 9.67
C ILE A 604 -13.90 17.66 11.18
N SER A 605 -14.81 18.24 11.97
CA SER A 605 -14.73 18.15 13.44
C SER A 605 -14.80 16.69 13.91
N LEU A 606 -15.75 15.92 13.38
CA LEU A 606 -15.92 14.51 13.70
C LEU A 606 -14.69 13.70 13.27
N LEU A 607 -14.20 13.91 12.05
CA LEU A 607 -12.99 13.27 11.54
C LEU A 607 -11.77 13.51 12.45
N LEU A 608 -11.50 14.77 12.81
CA LEU A 608 -10.32 15.12 13.59
C LEU A 608 -10.41 14.59 15.02
N THR A 609 -11.57 14.70 15.66
CA THR A 609 -11.77 14.16 17.02
C THR A 609 -11.63 12.65 17.05
N THR A 610 -12.23 11.93 16.10
CA THR A 610 -12.11 10.47 15.99
C THR A 610 -10.69 10.03 15.72
N THR A 611 -10.01 10.69 14.79
CA THR A 611 -8.60 10.43 14.50
C THR A 611 -7.72 10.64 15.72
N PHE A 612 -7.96 11.73 16.46
CA PHE A 612 -7.22 12.03 17.69
C PHE A 612 -7.41 10.95 18.76
N VAL A 613 -8.65 10.64 19.12
CA VAL A 613 -8.96 9.64 20.17
C VAL A 613 -8.43 8.26 19.80
N VAL A 614 -8.60 7.84 18.54
CA VAL A 614 -8.18 6.51 18.08
C VAL A 614 -6.66 6.38 18.06
N ILE A 615 -5.92 7.38 17.58
CA ILE A 615 -4.44 7.33 17.56
C ILE A 615 -3.90 7.32 18.99
N VAL A 616 -4.37 8.22 19.85
CA VAL A 616 -3.93 8.31 21.26
C VAL A 616 -4.23 7.00 22.01
N GLY A 617 -5.46 6.50 21.89
CA GLY A 617 -5.89 5.27 22.54
C GLY A 617 -5.14 4.04 22.04
N PHE A 618 -4.99 3.85 20.73
CA PHE A 618 -4.28 2.68 20.22
C PHE A 618 -2.76 2.74 20.39
N ASN A 619 -2.14 3.92 20.43
CA ASN A 619 -0.74 4.02 20.84
C ASN A 619 -0.56 3.55 22.29
N TYR A 620 -1.44 3.99 23.20
CA TYR A 620 -1.44 3.49 24.58
C TYR A 620 -1.61 1.97 24.65
N VAL A 621 -2.62 1.41 23.94
CA VAL A 621 -2.84 -0.05 23.88
C VAL A 621 -1.60 -0.77 23.34
N THR A 622 -1.01 -0.27 22.26
CA THR A 622 0.14 -0.92 21.62
C THR A 622 1.35 -0.98 22.55
N ILE A 623 1.64 0.11 23.26
CA ILE A 623 2.82 0.23 24.11
C ILE A 623 2.59 -0.44 25.48
N LYS A 624 1.49 -0.11 26.16
CA LYS A 624 1.25 -0.50 27.56
C LYS A 624 0.64 -1.89 27.72
N LEU A 625 -0.15 -2.36 26.77
CA LEU A 625 -0.84 -3.66 26.84
C LEU A 625 -0.14 -4.76 26.04
N TRP A 626 1.12 -4.55 25.64
CA TRP A 626 1.96 -5.59 25.05
C TRP A 626 2.07 -6.79 26.00
N GLY A 627 1.81 -7.99 25.48
CA GLY A 627 1.84 -9.23 26.27
C GLY A 627 0.63 -9.46 27.18
N LYS A 628 -0.17 -8.44 27.52
CA LYS A 628 -1.38 -8.56 28.35
C LYS A 628 -2.65 -8.86 27.54
N MET A 629 -2.58 -8.66 26.23
CA MET A 629 -3.72 -8.74 25.32
C MET A 629 -3.55 -9.91 24.34
N PRO A 630 -4.64 -10.57 23.92
CA PRO A 630 -4.57 -11.56 22.85
C PRO A 630 -3.90 -10.95 21.62
N GLN A 631 -2.84 -11.60 21.15
CA GLN A 631 -1.93 -10.99 20.20
C GLN A 631 -2.59 -10.60 18.88
N MET A 632 -3.60 -11.36 18.44
CA MET A 632 -4.41 -11.02 17.26
C MET A 632 -5.06 -9.64 17.42
N VAL A 633 -5.63 -9.37 18.60
CA VAL A 633 -6.27 -8.09 18.89
C VAL A 633 -5.20 -7.01 19.08
N TRP A 634 -4.05 -7.35 19.67
CA TRP A 634 -2.92 -6.41 19.78
C TRP A 634 -2.43 -5.96 18.40
N ILE A 635 -2.30 -6.85 17.40
CA ILE A 635 -1.89 -6.48 16.03
C ILE A 635 -2.89 -5.52 15.36
N MET A 636 -4.17 -5.59 15.71
CA MET A 636 -5.19 -4.68 15.17
C MET A 636 -4.97 -3.23 15.62
N ALA A 637 -4.50 -2.99 16.85
CA ALA A 637 -4.31 -1.64 17.39
C ALA A 637 -3.30 -0.79 16.58
N PRO A 638 -2.04 -1.21 16.33
CA PRO A 638 -1.10 -0.44 15.53
C PRO A 638 -1.52 -0.35 14.06
N TYR A 639 -2.23 -1.36 13.53
CA TYR A 639 -2.80 -1.30 12.18
C TYR A 639 -3.85 -0.18 12.06
N LEU A 640 -4.84 -0.16 12.96
CA LEU A 640 -5.88 0.87 12.97
C LEU A 640 -5.30 2.25 13.29
N CYS A 641 -4.34 2.33 14.22
CA CYS A 641 -3.59 3.56 14.49
C CYS A 641 -2.88 4.08 13.24
N GLY A 642 -2.14 3.21 12.55
CA GLY A 642 -1.45 3.54 11.30
C GLY A 642 -2.39 4.00 10.19
N LEU A 643 -3.56 3.36 10.06
CA LEU A 643 -4.60 3.76 9.11
C LEU A 643 -5.17 5.16 9.42
N MET A 644 -5.50 5.43 10.67
CA MET A 644 -6.00 6.74 11.12
C MET A 644 -4.91 7.81 11.01
N PHE A 645 -3.65 7.48 11.32
CA PHE A 645 -2.51 8.37 11.14
C PHE A 645 -2.31 8.72 9.66
N CYS A 646 -2.36 7.73 8.76
CA CYS A 646 -2.25 7.98 7.32
C CYS A 646 -3.38 8.90 6.83
N LEU A 647 -4.60 8.67 7.30
CA LEU A 647 -5.75 9.53 6.99
C LEU A 647 -5.48 10.97 7.43
N ALA A 648 -5.05 11.19 8.68
CA ALA A 648 -4.68 12.51 9.19
C ALA A 648 -3.55 13.15 8.37
N TYR A 649 -2.52 12.36 8.09
CA TYR A 649 -1.29 12.78 7.42
C TYR A 649 -1.54 13.27 6.00
N PHE A 650 -2.46 12.66 5.26
CA PHE A 650 -2.80 13.12 3.91
C PHE A 650 -3.81 14.27 3.89
N LEU A 651 -4.80 14.25 4.80
CA LEU A 651 -5.90 15.23 4.76
C LEU A 651 -5.53 16.57 5.39
N LEU A 652 -4.79 16.57 6.49
CA LEU A 652 -4.50 17.80 7.21
C LEU A 652 -3.64 18.78 6.37
N PRO A 653 -2.60 18.31 5.65
CA PRO A 653 -1.88 19.15 4.69
C PRO A 653 -2.75 19.59 3.51
N ALA A 654 -3.71 18.77 3.08
CA ALA A 654 -4.65 19.17 2.03
C ALA A 654 -5.51 20.35 2.49
N PHE A 655 -6.10 20.30 3.69
CA PHE A 655 -6.86 21.42 4.25
C PHE A 655 -6.03 22.70 4.43
N ILE A 656 -4.79 22.58 4.89
CA ILE A 656 -3.88 23.73 5.00
C ILE A 656 -3.52 24.31 3.63
N LYS A 657 -3.29 23.46 2.62
CA LYS A 657 -3.01 23.90 1.25
C LYS A 657 -4.16 24.72 0.68
N ILE A 658 -5.42 24.36 0.97
CA ILE A 658 -6.59 25.16 0.54
C ILE A 658 -6.46 26.58 1.09
N HIS A 659 -6.21 26.74 2.39
CA HIS A 659 -6.03 28.06 3.01
C HIS A 659 -4.84 28.82 2.39
N ALA A 660 -3.66 28.21 2.40
CA ALA A 660 -2.42 28.87 1.94
C ALA A 660 -2.47 29.25 0.45
N LEU A 661 -2.99 28.39 -0.42
CA LEU A 661 -3.09 28.70 -1.85
C LEU A 661 -4.18 29.71 -2.14
N SER A 662 -5.28 29.71 -1.37
CA SER A 662 -6.34 30.72 -1.53
C SER A 662 -5.87 32.11 -1.10
N GLU A 663 -5.04 32.20 -0.06
CA GLU A 663 -4.40 33.43 0.39
C GLU A 663 -3.45 33.98 -0.68
N VAL A 664 -2.58 33.13 -1.24
CA VAL A 664 -1.67 33.50 -2.33
C VAL A 664 -2.44 33.93 -3.59
N SER A 665 -3.48 33.19 -3.97
CA SER A 665 -4.32 33.49 -5.13
C SER A 665 -5.03 34.85 -4.95
N LEU A 666 -5.59 35.11 -3.76
CA LEU A 666 -6.27 36.36 -3.45
C LEU A 666 -5.29 37.54 -3.41
N MET A 667 -4.12 37.39 -2.79
CA MET A 667 -3.07 38.42 -2.78
C MET A 667 -2.59 38.76 -4.19
N ARG A 668 -2.36 37.77 -5.05
CA ARG A 668 -2.00 38.01 -6.45
C ARG A 668 -3.12 38.75 -7.19
N THR A 669 -4.36 38.39 -6.94
CA THR A 669 -5.53 39.04 -7.55
C THR A 669 -5.66 40.50 -7.09
N ARG A 670 -5.38 40.80 -5.80
CA ARG A 670 -5.35 42.16 -5.25
C ARG A 670 -4.25 43.03 -5.88
N MET A 671 -3.09 42.45 -6.16
CA MET A 671 -1.91 43.11 -6.73
C MET A 671 -1.98 43.35 -8.25
N CYS A 672 -3.00 42.84 -8.95
CA CYS A 672 -3.10 42.97 -10.41
C CYS A 672 -3.26 44.44 -10.87
N ARG A 673 -2.72 44.81 -12.04
CA ARG A 673 -2.84 46.20 -12.52
C ARG A 673 -4.30 46.64 -12.71
N PHE A 674 -5.19 45.73 -13.11
CA PHE A 674 -6.61 46.03 -13.31
C PHE A 674 -7.39 46.37 -12.04
N THR A 675 -6.87 46.07 -10.85
CA THR A 675 -7.46 46.55 -9.58
C THR A 675 -7.07 48.00 -9.26
N ARG A 676 -6.07 48.60 -9.93
CA ARG A 676 -5.71 50.01 -9.73
C ARG A 676 -6.60 51.00 -10.48
N ASP A 677 -7.06 50.65 -11.69
CA ASP A 677 -7.73 51.62 -12.58
C ASP A 677 -9.24 51.79 -12.37
N LYS A 678 -9.93 50.96 -11.56
CA LYS A 678 -11.39 51.06 -11.36
C LYS A 678 -11.83 50.73 -9.93
N SER A 679 -12.63 51.62 -9.34
CA SER A 679 -13.19 51.48 -7.99
C SER A 679 -14.01 50.20 -7.79
N VAL A 680 -14.69 49.69 -8.82
CA VAL A 680 -15.57 48.51 -8.72
C VAL A 680 -14.79 47.19 -8.60
N GLY A 681 -13.75 46.99 -9.42
CA GLY A 681 -12.95 45.75 -9.40
C GLY A 681 -12.19 45.59 -8.09
N LYS A 682 -11.64 46.69 -7.58
CA LYS A 682 -10.99 46.76 -6.26
C LYS A 682 -11.96 46.38 -5.14
N LYS A 683 -13.15 47.00 -5.09
CA LYS A 683 -14.20 46.68 -4.10
C LYS A 683 -14.61 45.21 -4.14
N ILE A 684 -14.72 44.63 -5.34
CA ILE A 684 -15.05 43.21 -5.52
C ILE A 684 -13.97 42.30 -4.92
N VAL A 685 -12.69 42.55 -5.21
CA VAL A 685 -11.59 41.70 -4.70
C VAL A 685 -11.33 41.94 -3.20
N GLU A 686 -11.54 43.17 -2.71
CA GLU A 686 -11.46 43.48 -1.28
C GLU A 686 -12.57 42.80 -0.48
N SER A 687 -13.75 42.59 -1.08
CA SER A 687 -14.85 41.85 -0.45
C SER A 687 -14.64 40.34 -0.34
N MET A 688 -13.71 39.78 -1.13
CA MET A 688 -13.41 38.34 -1.12
C MET A 688 -12.66 37.96 0.15
N ARG A 689 -13.04 36.82 0.73
CA ARG A 689 -12.43 36.29 1.95
C ARG A 689 -11.49 35.15 1.59
N VAL A 690 -10.35 35.07 2.27
CA VAL A 690 -9.46 33.92 2.18
C VAL A 690 -10.27 32.65 2.49
N LEU A 691 -10.26 31.68 1.59
CA LEU A 691 -10.96 30.41 1.77
C LEU A 691 -10.26 29.62 2.88
N GLY A 692 -11.02 28.95 3.74
CA GLY A 692 -10.44 28.03 4.70
C GLY A 692 -11.50 27.10 5.25
N MET A 693 -11.06 25.94 5.73
CA MET A 693 -11.95 24.96 6.33
C MET A 693 -12.17 25.33 7.79
N ASP A 694 -13.40 25.72 8.09
CA ASP A 694 -13.89 25.89 9.44
C ASP A 694 -14.25 24.52 10.02
N CYS A 695 -13.98 24.31 11.30
CA CYS A 695 -14.40 23.13 12.07
C CYS A 695 -15.40 23.57 13.13
N GLY A 696 -16.48 22.82 13.33
CA GLY A 696 -17.46 23.15 14.35
C GLY A 696 -18.81 22.48 14.18
N LEU A 697 -19.80 23.01 14.89
CA LEU A 697 -21.20 22.63 14.75
C LEU A 697 -21.89 23.60 13.78
N PRO A 698 -23.08 23.25 13.22
CA PRO A 698 -23.82 24.16 12.36
C PRO A 698 -24.08 25.48 13.08
N GLY A 699 -23.70 26.59 12.46
CA GLY A 699 -23.80 27.93 13.06
C GLY A 699 -22.73 28.30 14.10
N TYR A 700 -21.89 27.37 14.58
CA TYR A 700 -20.87 27.64 15.59
C TYR A 700 -19.46 27.19 15.15
N ARG A 701 -18.55 28.16 15.00
CA ARG A 701 -17.16 27.92 14.60
C ARG A 701 -16.30 27.62 15.83
N LEU A 702 -15.81 26.39 15.96
CA LEU A 702 -14.89 26.01 17.03
C LEU A 702 -13.47 26.50 16.74
N PHE A 703 -12.95 26.16 15.56
CA PHE A 703 -11.61 26.59 15.12
C PHE A 703 -11.50 26.58 13.59
N ARG A 704 -10.43 27.19 13.08
CA ARG A 704 -10.07 27.18 11.65
C ARG A 704 -8.81 26.34 11.45
N ILE A 705 -8.76 25.53 10.40
CA ILE A 705 -7.52 24.82 10.05
C ILE A 705 -6.55 25.79 9.38
N GLU A 706 -5.46 26.11 10.08
CA GLU A 706 -4.40 27.00 9.63
C GLU A 706 -3.04 26.29 9.64
N LYS A 707 -1.98 26.91 9.08
CA LYS A 707 -0.62 26.36 9.01
C LYS A 707 -0.09 25.76 10.34
N PRO A 708 -0.23 26.44 11.52
CA PRO A 708 0.28 25.90 12.77
C PRO A 708 -0.53 24.70 13.30
N PHE A 709 -1.72 24.45 12.77
CA PHE A 709 -2.62 23.41 13.28
C PHE A 709 -2.04 22.00 13.14
N VAL A 710 -1.31 21.67 12.06
CA VAL A 710 -0.65 20.35 11.91
C VAL A 710 0.29 20.07 13.07
N LYS A 711 1.17 21.02 13.38
CA LYS A 711 2.15 20.86 14.48
C LYS A 711 1.43 20.73 15.81
N SER A 712 0.41 21.56 16.06
CA SER A 712 -0.38 21.51 17.29
C SER A 712 -1.15 20.19 17.44
N PHE A 713 -1.72 19.67 16.35
CA PHE A 713 -2.46 18.41 16.36
C PHE A 713 -1.56 17.24 16.75
N TYR A 714 -0.41 17.08 16.09
CA TYR A 714 0.51 15.98 16.41
C TYR A 714 1.19 16.13 17.78
N ALA A 715 1.49 17.37 18.20
CA ALA A 715 1.96 17.62 19.56
C ALA A 715 0.93 17.15 20.59
N ARG A 716 -0.35 17.53 20.43
CA ARG A 716 -1.43 17.07 21.32
C ARG A 716 -1.59 15.56 21.31
N VAL A 717 -1.45 14.90 20.16
CA VAL A 717 -1.50 13.43 20.09
C VAL A 717 -0.38 12.81 20.94
N LEU A 718 0.84 13.32 20.82
CA LEU A 718 1.98 12.84 21.61
C LEU A 718 1.80 13.14 23.09
N ASP A 719 1.45 14.37 23.46
CA ASP A 719 1.26 14.80 24.84
C ASP A 719 0.17 13.98 25.52
N ASN A 720 -0.96 13.73 24.84
CA ASN A 720 -2.04 12.92 25.41
C ASN A 720 -1.70 11.44 25.45
N THR A 721 -0.95 10.92 24.48
CA THR A 721 -0.42 9.54 24.56
C THR A 721 0.48 9.41 25.78
N TRP A 722 1.40 10.35 25.99
CA TRP A 722 2.30 10.37 27.15
C TRP A 722 1.53 10.51 28.47
N ASN A 723 0.57 11.42 28.54
CA ASN A 723 -0.27 11.59 29.72
C ASN A 723 -1.04 10.31 30.05
N LEU A 724 -1.60 9.61 29.06
CA LEU A 724 -2.22 8.30 29.31
C LEU A 724 -1.22 7.27 29.85
N MET A 725 -0.01 7.23 29.29
CA MET A 725 1.05 6.31 29.74
C MET A 725 1.49 6.57 31.19
N VAL A 726 1.45 7.82 31.65
CA VAL A 726 1.83 8.23 33.02
C VAL A 726 0.66 8.12 34.00
N THR A 727 -0.56 8.46 33.57
CA THR A 727 -1.74 8.56 34.46
C THR A 727 -2.27 7.19 34.87
N PHE A 728 -2.21 6.20 33.98
CA PHE A 728 -2.68 4.85 34.27
C PHE A 728 -1.49 3.96 34.65
N PRO A 729 -1.28 3.67 35.96
CA PRO A 729 -0.21 2.78 36.41
C PRO A 729 -0.37 1.38 35.81
N ASP A 730 0.68 0.56 35.89
CA ASP A 730 0.68 -0.78 35.29
C ASP A 730 -0.57 -1.58 35.71
N PRO A 731 -1.43 -1.98 34.75
CA PRO A 731 -2.69 -2.63 35.07
C PRO A 731 -2.54 -4.09 35.47
#